data_AF-A0A420WM48-F1
#
_entry.id   AF-A0A420WM48-F1
#
_cell.length_a   1.000
_cell.length_b   1.000
_cell.length_c   1.000
_cell.angle_alpha   90.00
_cell.angle_beta   90.00
_cell.angle_gamma   90.00
#
_symmetry.space_group_name_H-M   'P 1'
#
loop_
_entity.id
_entity.type
_entity.pdbx_description
1 polymer ?
#
loop_
_entity_poly.entity_id
_entity_poly.type
_entity_poly.pdbx_seq_one_letter_code
_entity_poly.pdbx_strand_id
1 'polypeptide(L)'
;MITARHTSKLPSLLSISALALTLSLAATAFNGGQALAQDNSCILDTGTLPGAADGFDSDGGADATGRVENFACGPNADATGTGAFGANTAVGDNANASGNDSFNTAVGSFSNASGEGSVNSAFGRGARAFGDNSFNIAAGRDSIASGNNSSNTAYGTYAVAAGDLSFNLATGAGAQASGDNGRNTAIGSDARTEGDNSRNTAIGAHSGAFGANSRNTATGANADATGEMSFNVASGHFSIARGDNSRNISSGYLSRADGDISRNIAIGDGADASGDESANLANGWSSNASGAVGFNIATGVAADASGNESENIALGRFADASGDNSGNMANGSFSNASGATSINLATGNSSDARGDLSRNIASGHVANASGDLSRNIASGDAANASGDDSENIAIGLASNASGDDSGNMANGRFSNASGAMSNNIATGNGANASGDLGRNIALGEASNASGEESYNIANGAFSNASGAMSQNIATGLRADASGAMSINIATGNRANASGAESNNIANGSFSNASGAMSQNIATGLRADASGDLGRNIASGDASNASGEESYNIANGAFSNASGAMSNNIATGNGADASGDLGRNIASGDSSNASGEESYNIANGAFSNASGAMSNNIATGTGANASGEESNNIANGSFSNASGNNSFNTASGIYSIATGDNSDNYAVGRNAIAFGNNSTNNAIGRFSDASGSNSANISYGAGAVSQGDNSFNTAIGDGSNASGDSSNNIANGRRNNASGNESRNIAFGLGAVSAGNFSDNYATGLAANASGTNSQNMANGRASNASGDGSANIAFGADLNYDGTGADARGPGTMQIAIGADSAATGENALAIGGQAQATFANSIALGMGSITYRANTVSVGAVGAERQITNVAAGTQGTDAVNVNQLNGVQSTVNTNSTAIGANSAAIGNNGTAIAGNTAAIGTNSTAIAGNTAAIGTNTTAIAGNTAAIGTNTTAIAGNTAAIGANSTAIAGNTTAINSVRADLTTTQSDVAANTASIGTNTAAISTNSTRIQGNANNIAAIETDISGVTTRVTAAETGVADNRTAIASNSQSIAGNSARITTNAADIMANSGLIASNSLGISANKSAIDLNTAAISNNAEGLSKVRHGSAALASIPDLYLGSDETWSIAGGLALYDDGFGGSETGFGGGIQMRSRTSDKWSVGISSAISGDAAIVRVQGRIGG
;
A
#
# COMPACT_ATOMS: atom_id res chain seq x y z
N MET A 1 52.93 -31.25 35.29
CA MET A 1 53.57 -30.57 36.45
C MET A 1 53.26 -31.43 37.68
N ILE A 2 54.20 -31.63 38.63
CA ILE A 2 54.02 -32.50 39.84
C ILE A 2 53.93 -34.01 39.49
N THR A 3 54.39 -34.98 40.30
CA THR A 3 55.78 -35.37 40.66
C THR A 3 55.77 -36.77 41.30
N ALA A 4 56.93 -37.47 41.29
CA ALA A 4 57.28 -38.66 42.12
C ALA A 4 56.70 -40.04 41.70
N ARG A 5 57.35 -41.20 41.94
CA ARG A 5 58.77 -41.56 42.23
C ARG A 5 58.99 -43.09 42.13
N HIS A 6 60.26 -43.53 42.15
CA HIS A 6 60.77 -44.92 42.25
C HIS A 6 60.59 -45.80 40.97
N THR A 7 61.56 -46.64 40.55
CA THR A 7 62.95 -46.87 41.02
C THR A 7 63.90 -47.20 39.86
N SER A 8 65.17 -46.84 40.00
CA SER A 8 66.23 -46.96 38.98
C SER A 8 67.00 -48.28 39.00
N LYS A 9 67.41 -48.78 37.82
CA LYS A 9 68.60 -49.64 37.63
C LYS A 9 69.17 -49.51 36.20
N LEU A 10 70.18 -48.64 36.04
CA LEU A 10 71.22 -48.79 35.00
C LEU A 10 72.43 -49.49 35.63
N PRO A 11 73.19 -50.25 34.85
CA PRO A 11 74.53 -49.81 34.40
C PRO A 11 74.62 -49.90 32.85
N SER A 12 75.13 -48.93 32.09
CA SER A 12 76.50 -48.39 32.06
C SER A 12 77.59 -49.43 31.77
N LEU A 13 78.10 -49.46 30.54
CA LEU A 13 79.52 -49.69 30.25
C LEU A 13 79.86 -49.31 28.80
N LEU A 14 80.58 -48.20 28.66
CA LEU A 14 81.26 -47.78 27.43
C LEU A 14 82.62 -47.21 27.89
N SER A 15 83.68 -47.49 27.13
CA SER A 15 85.10 -47.11 27.34
C SER A 15 85.97 -48.01 28.24
N ILE A 16 87.25 -48.11 27.82
CA ILE A 16 88.46 -48.59 28.50
C ILE A 16 88.52 -50.08 28.93
N SER A 17 89.07 -50.94 28.06
CA SER A 17 90.34 -51.64 28.34
C SER A 17 90.83 -52.47 27.13
N ALA A 18 91.67 -51.87 26.27
CA ALA A 18 92.28 -52.58 25.15
C ALA A 18 93.55 -53.36 25.60
N LEU A 19 93.41 -54.33 26.51
CA LEU A 19 94.51 -55.22 26.91
C LEU A 19 94.05 -56.54 27.57
N ALA A 20 93.18 -57.31 26.90
CA ALA A 20 92.76 -58.64 27.34
C ALA A 20 92.40 -59.55 26.14
N LEU A 21 93.41 -59.97 25.37
CA LEU A 21 93.27 -60.95 24.30
C LEU A 21 93.54 -62.39 24.83
N THR A 22 93.16 -63.40 24.05
CA THR A 22 93.63 -64.80 24.17
C THR A 22 93.44 -65.51 25.54
N LEU A 23 92.20 -65.79 25.94
CA LEU A 23 91.84 -67.10 26.53
C LEU A 23 90.31 -67.35 26.53
N SER A 24 89.91 -68.60 26.79
CA SER A 24 88.53 -69.09 27.00
C SER A 24 87.47 -68.77 25.93
N LEU A 25 87.57 -69.43 24.77
CA LEU A 25 86.37 -69.98 24.09
C LEU A 25 86.58 -71.33 23.37
N ALA A 26 87.76 -71.95 23.47
CA ALA A 26 88.03 -73.29 22.97
C ALA A 26 87.58 -74.36 23.99
N ALA A 27 86.28 -74.71 24.00
CA ALA A 27 85.71 -75.58 25.04
C ALA A 27 84.60 -76.55 24.59
N THR A 28 84.27 -76.64 23.29
CA THR A 28 83.15 -77.48 22.79
C THR A 28 83.45 -78.22 21.49
N ALA A 29 84.70 -78.68 21.29
CA ALA A 29 85.12 -79.38 20.05
C ALA A 29 85.87 -80.72 20.26
N PHE A 30 85.95 -81.26 21.48
CA PHE A 30 86.59 -82.57 21.74
C PHE A 30 85.76 -83.47 22.66
N ASN A 31 84.91 -84.29 22.04
CA ASN A 31 84.24 -85.47 22.60
C ASN A 31 83.67 -86.29 21.43
N GLY A 32 84.15 -87.48 21.08
CA GLY A 32 85.36 -88.19 21.55
C GLY A 32 85.42 -89.59 20.95
N GLY A 33 86.62 -90.18 20.81
CA GLY A 33 86.81 -91.60 20.48
C GLY A 33 87.93 -91.91 19.47
N GLN A 34 88.87 -92.77 19.90
CA GLN A 34 89.82 -93.55 19.08
C GLN A 34 90.63 -92.73 18.04
N ALA A 35 91.84 -92.21 18.32
CA ALA A 35 92.87 -92.64 19.26
C ALA A 35 93.50 -94.02 18.97
N LEU A 36 94.14 -94.15 17.80
CA LEU A 36 95.32 -95.00 17.61
C LEU A 36 96.35 -94.27 16.75
N ALA A 37 97.24 -93.53 17.42
CA ALA A 37 98.49 -93.09 16.83
C ALA A 37 99.59 -94.11 17.19
N GLN A 38 99.99 -94.90 16.21
CA GLN A 38 101.28 -95.60 16.15
C GLN A 38 101.95 -95.12 14.86
N ASP A 39 103.24 -94.83 14.81
CA ASP A 39 104.17 -94.51 15.90
C ASP A 39 105.22 -93.51 15.34
N ASN A 40 106.07 -92.96 16.19
CA ASN A 40 107.04 -91.90 15.88
C ASN A 40 107.72 -91.97 14.49
N SER A 41 107.44 -91.00 13.62
CA SER A 41 108.17 -90.77 12.36
C SER A 41 108.41 -89.27 12.05
N CYS A 42 108.40 -88.43 13.08
CA CYS A 42 108.86 -87.03 13.06
C CYS A 42 109.40 -86.65 14.45
N ILE A 43 110.17 -85.55 14.54
CA ILE A 43 110.75 -84.93 15.76
C ILE A 43 112.10 -85.50 16.27
N LEU A 44 112.57 -86.70 15.88
CA LEU A 44 113.84 -87.27 16.40
C LEU A 44 114.83 -87.78 15.34
N ASP A 45 115.59 -86.86 14.74
CA ASP A 45 116.94 -87.14 14.22
C ASP A 45 118.00 -86.68 15.23
N THR A 46 119.10 -87.42 15.34
CA THR A 46 120.25 -87.13 16.21
C THR A 46 121.60 -87.43 15.53
N GLY A 47 121.75 -87.07 14.25
CA GLY A 47 123.04 -86.97 13.55
C GLY A 47 123.83 -85.69 13.91
N THR A 48 125.16 -85.69 13.77
CA THR A 48 126.01 -84.57 14.24
C THR A 48 126.46 -83.61 13.13
N LEU A 49 126.18 -82.32 13.38
CA LEU A 49 126.55 -81.10 12.63
C LEU A 49 125.62 -80.70 11.47
N PRO A 50 125.41 -79.38 11.23
CA PRO A 50 124.07 -78.89 10.86
C PRO A 50 123.93 -78.38 9.42
N GLY A 51 122.77 -78.65 8.83
CA GLY A 51 122.28 -78.12 7.56
C GLY A 51 120.89 -78.68 7.25
N ALA A 52 120.02 -77.89 6.62
CA ALA A 52 118.66 -78.32 6.29
C ALA A 52 118.64 -79.53 5.33
N ALA A 53 117.60 -80.36 5.43
CA ALA A 53 117.39 -81.46 4.50
C ALA A 53 116.98 -80.94 3.11
N ASP A 54 117.89 -81.05 2.14
CA ASP A 54 117.54 -81.08 0.72
C ASP A 54 117.10 -82.50 0.31
N GLY A 55 116.07 -82.58 -0.54
CA GLY A 55 115.25 -83.78 -0.64
C GLY A 55 115.82 -84.89 -1.52
N PHE A 56 115.75 -86.13 -1.02
CA PHE A 56 115.46 -87.35 -1.81
C PHE A 56 114.89 -88.45 -0.89
N ASP A 57 113.62 -88.30 -0.49
CA ASP A 57 112.81 -89.39 0.06
C ASP A 57 111.52 -89.55 -0.77
N SER A 58 110.91 -90.73 -0.81
CA SER A 58 110.10 -91.15 -1.98
C SER A 58 108.87 -92.03 -1.75
N ASP A 59 108.30 -92.10 -0.53
CA ASP A 59 107.05 -92.83 -0.27
C ASP A 59 106.00 -92.12 0.63
N GLY A 60 105.72 -90.83 0.39
CA GLY A 60 104.49 -90.20 0.90
C GLY A 60 104.66 -89.07 1.91
N GLY A 61 105.78 -88.34 1.82
CA GLY A 61 105.70 -86.88 1.67
C GLY A 61 105.00 -86.11 2.79
N ALA A 62 105.33 -86.39 4.05
CA ALA A 62 105.13 -85.41 5.11
C ALA A 62 106.16 -84.27 4.89
N ASP A 63 105.75 -83.20 4.24
CA ASP A 63 106.63 -82.19 3.66
C ASP A 63 106.71 -80.93 4.54
N ALA A 64 107.81 -80.74 5.26
CA ALA A 64 108.08 -79.51 6.03
C ALA A 64 109.08 -78.57 5.32
N THR A 65 109.28 -78.72 4.00
CA THR A 65 110.40 -78.06 3.31
C THR A 65 110.29 -76.52 3.30
N GLY A 66 111.45 -75.89 3.43
CA GLY A 66 111.65 -74.46 3.18
C GLY A 66 112.20 -73.65 4.36
N ARG A 67 111.79 -73.95 5.60
CA ARG A 67 112.27 -73.24 6.81
C ARG A 67 112.29 -74.16 8.02
N VAL A 68 113.35 -74.07 8.83
CA VAL A 68 113.68 -75.06 9.88
C VAL A 68 112.69 -75.11 11.05
N GLU A 69 111.85 -74.09 11.19
CA GLU A 69 110.88 -73.96 12.29
C GLU A 69 109.49 -74.50 11.89
N ASN A 70 109.33 -75.01 10.66
CA ASN A 70 108.13 -75.70 10.20
C ASN A 70 108.04 -77.12 10.76
N PHE A 71 106.82 -77.57 11.07
CA PHE A 71 106.56 -78.84 11.76
C PHE A 71 105.40 -79.61 11.13
N ALA A 72 105.71 -80.63 10.32
CA ALA A 72 104.76 -81.61 9.80
C ALA A 72 104.69 -82.87 10.70
N CYS A 73 103.51 -83.47 10.83
CA CYS A 73 103.27 -84.65 11.66
C CYS A 73 102.01 -85.43 11.22
N GLY A 74 102.14 -86.25 10.17
CA GLY A 74 101.12 -87.20 9.71
C GLY A 74 101.37 -87.69 8.27
N PRO A 75 100.69 -88.75 7.81
CA PRO A 75 100.76 -89.18 6.40
C PRO A 75 100.41 -88.04 5.44
N ASN A 76 101.26 -87.76 4.45
CA ASN A 76 101.19 -86.60 3.55
C ASN A 76 100.89 -85.26 4.27
N ALA A 77 101.38 -85.06 5.50
CA ALA A 77 101.20 -83.80 6.20
C ALA A 77 102.18 -82.75 5.68
N ASP A 78 101.68 -81.68 5.06
CA ASP A 78 102.47 -80.66 4.37
C ASP A 78 102.54 -79.39 5.24
N ALA A 79 103.67 -79.12 5.90
CA ALA A 79 103.96 -77.86 6.58
C ALA A 79 104.98 -76.99 5.81
N THR A 80 104.93 -76.95 4.48
CA THR A 80 105.93 -76.23 3.66
C THR A 80 105.97 -74.72 3.89
N GLY A 81 107.09 -74.08 3.52
CA GLY A 81 107.24 -72.62 3.55
C GLY A 81 108.68 -72.13 3.59
N THR A 82 109.09 -71.28 2.65
CA THR A 82 110.42 -70.62 2.57
C THR A 82 110.34 -69.17 3.01
N GLY A 83 111.26 -68.66 3.83
CA GLY A 83 111.16 -67.26 4.28
C GLY A 83 112.16 -66.82 5.34
N ALA A 84 112.11 -65.53 5.70
CA ALA A 84 112.91 -64.94 6.76
C ALA A 84 112.25 -65.08 8.16
N PHE A 85 110.93 -65.15 8.26
CA PHE A 85 110.15 -65.17 9.52
C PHE A 85 108.85 -65.99 9.38
N GLY A 86 108.85 -67.26 9.78
CA GLY A 86 107.65 -68.13 9.75
C GLY A 86 107.89 -69.52 10.35
N ALA A 87 106.87 -70.12 10.96
CA ALA A 87 106.92 -71.45 11.55
C ALA A 87 105.55 -72.14 11.46
N ASN A 88 105.32 -72.87 10.37
CA ASN A 88 104.06 -73.58 10.13
C ASN A 88 103.96 -74.89 10.92
N THR A 89 102.75 -75.39 11.16
CA THR A 89 102.48 -76.60 11.97
C THR A 89 101.31 -77.40 11.40
N ALA A 90 101.59 -78.59 10.84
CA ALA A 90 100.57 -79.51 10.30
C ALA A 90 100.55 -80.84 11.08
N VAL A 91 99.43 -81.16 11.73
CA VAL A 91 99.32 -82.32 12.64
C VAL A 91 98.06 -83.13 12.32
N GLY A 92 98.24 -84.20 11.56
CA GLY A 92 97.18 -85.11 11.15
C GLY A 92 97.40 -85.75 9.78
N ASP A 93 96.67 -86.84 9.54
CA ASP A 93 96.55 -87.50 8.23
C ASP A 93 96.04 -86.53 7.16
N ASN A 94 96.82 -86.30 6.09
CA ASN A 94 96.63 -85.26 5.09
C ASN A 94 96.38 -83.85 5.68
N ALA A 95 97.01 -83.51 6.80
CA ALA A 95 96.98 -82.15 7.34
C ALA A 95 97.95 -81.24 6.56
N ASN A 96 97.50 -80.10 6.06
CA ASN A 96 98.34 -79.12 5.37
C ASN A 96 98.42 -77.84 6.21
N ALA A 97 99.60 -77.25 6.36
CA ALA A 97 99.87 -75.94 6.90
C ALA A 97 100.97 -75.26 6.07
N SER A 98 100.73 -74.99 4.80
CA SER A 98 101.76 -74.49 3.86
C SER A 98 101.87 -72.95 3.81
N GLY A 99 103.02 -72.44 3.36
CA GLY A 99 103.23 -71.05 2.91
C GLY A 99 104.52 -70.38 3.39
N ASN A 100 105.05 -69.46 2.58
CA ASN A 100 106.23 -68.65 2.88
C ASN A 100 105.97 -67.61 3.97
N ASP A 101 106.92 -67.35 4.86
CA ASP A 101 106.83 -66.31 5.92
C ASP A 101 105.55 -66.36 6.82
N SER A 102 104.94 -67.54 6.99
CA SER A 102 103.70 -67.73 7.76
C SER A 102 103.87 -68.59 9.04
N PHE A 103 102.86 -68.55 9.92
CA PHE A 103 102.76 -69.32 11.17
C PHE A 103 101.45 -70.11 11.21
N ASN A 104 101.09 -70.72 10.10
CA ASN A 104 99.84 -71.43 9.95
C ASN A 104 99.82 -72.73 10.76
N THR A 105 98.66 -73.11 11.30
CA THR A 105 98.49 -74.24 12.21
C THR A 105 97.28 -75.09 11.82
N ALA A 106 97.50 -76.30 11.31
CA ALA A 106 96.46 -77.28 11.00
C ALA A 106 96.55 -78.49 11.93
N VAL A 107 95.46 -78.81 12.64
CA VAL A 107 95.41 -79.89 13.64
C VAL A 107 94.12 -80.69 13.45
N GLY A 108 94.25 -81.83 12.78
CA GLY A 108 93.15 -82.73 12.43
C GLY A 108 93.38 -83.47 11.11
N SER A 109 92.76 -84.64 10.96
CA SER A 109 92.77 -85.38 9.68
C SER A 109 92.04 -84.57 8.59
N PHE A 110 92.67 -84.40 7.43
CA PHE A 110 92.27 -83.52 6.31
C PHE A 110 92.09 -82.04 6.70
N SER A 111 92.78 -81.54 7.71
CA SER A 111 92.76 -80.11 8.04
C SER A 111 93.74 -79.31 7.15
N ASN A 112 93.37 -78.12 6.68
CA ASN A 112 94.27 -77.27 5.88
C ASN A 112 94.40 -75.86 6.49
N ALA A 113 95.62 -75.40 6.74
CA ALA A 113 95.96 -74.05 7.17
C ALA A 113 96.99 -73.42 6.20
N SER A 114 96.62 -73.05 4.97
CA SER A 114 97.60 -72.65 3.94
C SER A 114 97.65 -71.13 3.67
N GLY A 115 98.82 -70.58 3.33
CA GLY A 115 99.01 -69.23 2.78
C GLY A 115 100.33 -68.56 3.17
N GLU A 116 100.78 -67.63 2.33
CA GLU A 116 102.00 -66.83 2.51
C GLU A 116 101.77 -65.71 3.55
N GLY A 117 102.70 -65.41 4.45
CA GLY A 117 102.62 -64.26 5.38
C GLY A 117 101.51 -64.30 6.44
N SER A 118 100.77 -65.41 6.55
CA SER A 118 99.57 -65.58 7.37
C SER A 118 99.82 -66.33 8.70
N VAL A 119 98.79 -66.40 9.55
CA VAL A 119 98.75 -67.14 10.82
C VAL A 119 97.40 -67.84 10.93
N ASN A 120 97.06 -68.61 9.89
CA ASN A 120 95.80 -69.33 9.80
C ASN A 120 95.77 -70.54 10.76
N SER A 121 94.59 -70.98 11.17
CA SER A 121 94.41 -71.91 12.30
C SER A 121 93.22 -72.86 12.09
N ALA A 122 93.48 -74.06 11.58
CA ALA A 122 92.47 -75.09 11.28
C ALA A 122 92.47 -76.20 12.35
N PHE A 123 91.50 -76.19 13.26
CA PHE A 123 91.38 -77.13 14.37
C PHE A 123 90.14 -78.03 14.24
N GLY A 124 90.36 -79.29 13.83
CA GLY A 124 89.31 -80.30 13.67
C GLY A 124 89.44 -81.09 12.37
N ARG A 125 88.81 -82.27 12.32
CA ARG A 125 88.77 -83.09 11.10
C ARG A 125 88.07 -82.32 9.97
N GLY A 126 88.74 -82.18 8.82
CA GLY A 126 88.23 -81.45 7.66
C GLY A 126 88.19 -79.91 7.81
N ALA A 127 88.72 -79.35 8.90
CA ALA A 127 88.76 -77.90 9.11
C ALA A 127 89.73 -77.21 8.14
N ARG A 128 89.37 -76.06 7.56
CA ARG A 128 90.19 -75.40 6.53
C ARG A 128 90.27 -73.88 6.74
N ALA A 129 91.43 -73.37 7.14
CA ALA A 129 91.72 -71.96 7.41
C ALA A 129 92.76 -71.42 6.39
N PHE A 130 92.43 -70.70 5.32
CA PHE A 130 93.44 -70.46 4.25
C PHE A 130 93.39 -69.10 3.53
N GLY A 131 94.57 -68.60 3.19
CA GLY A 131 94.85 -67.39 2.41
C GLY A 131 96.12 -66.66 2.88
N ASP A 132 96.60 -65.72 2.09
CA ASP A 132 97.86 -65.01 2.32
C ASP A 132 97.67 -63.78 3.23
N ASN A 133 98.67 -63.36 4.01
CA ASN A 133 98.66 -62.20 4.93
C ASN A 133 97.48 -62.16 5.95
N SER A 134 96.86 -63.30 6.26
CA SER A 134 95.62 -63.39 7.02
C SER A 134 95.73 -64.11 8.37
N PHE A 135 94.69 -64.00 9.21
CA PHE A 135 94.56 -64.60 10.54
C PHE A 135 93.24 -65.39 10.62
N ASN A 136 93.04 -66.34 9.70
CA ASN A 136 91.80 -67.12 9.63
C ASN A 136 91.78 -68.26 10.65
N ILE A 137 90.67 -68.50 11.34
CA ILE A 137 90.48 -69.58 12.31
C ILE A 137 89.29 -70.45 11.91
N ALA A 138 89.50 -71.72 11.60
CA ALA A 138 88.46 -72.72 11.35
C ALA A 138 88.49 -73.79 12.45
N ALA A 139 87.52 -73.77 13.37
CA ALA A 139 87.51 -74.60 14.56
C ALA A 139 86.20 -75.42 14.65
N GLY A 140 86.26 -76.71 14.31
CA GLY A 140 85.11 -77.59 14.23
C GLY A 140 85.21 -78.57 13.06
N ARG A 141 84.39 -79.62 13.07
CA ARG A 141 84.40 -80.63 11.99
C ARG A 141 83.93 -80.00 10.68
N ASP A 142 84.71 -80.17 9.62
CA ASP A 142 84.41 -79.69 8.27
C ASP A 142 84.17 -78.15 8.18
N SER A 143 84.71 -77.38 9.14
CA SER A 143 84.62 -75.92 9.18
C SER A 143 85.57 -75.24 8.18
N ILE A 144 85.25 -74.04 7.71
CA ILE A 144 86.04 -73.30 6.71
C ILE A 144 86.18 -71.85 7.14
N ALA A 145 87.40 -71.32 7.18
CA ALA A 145 87.69 -69.90 7.23
C ALA A 145 88.66 -69.56 6.10
N SER A 146 88.42 -68.53 5.30
CA SER A 146 89.31 -68.29 4.15
C SER A 146 89.34 -66.85 3.67
N GLY A 147 90.48 -66.46 3.11
CA GLY A 147 90.70 -65.18 2.43
C GLY A 147 92.11 -64.63 2.64
N ASN A 148 92.53 -63.79 1.71
CA ASN A 148 93.79 -63.07 1.76
C ASN A 148 93.62 -61.74 2.49
N ASN A 149 94.60 -61.31 3.30
CA ASN A 149 94.61 -60.10 4.11
C ASN A 149 93.39 -59.97 5.06
N SER A 150 92.79 -61.10 5.46
CA SER A 150 91.58 -61.21 6.29
C SER A 150 91.86 -61.77 7.70
N SER A 151 90.84 -61.89 8.53
CA SER A 151 90.89 -62.48 9.88
C SER A 151 89.58 -63.20 10.20
N ASN A 152 89.17 -64.13 9.34
CA ASN A 152 87.85 -64.77 9.41
C ASN A 152 87.83 -65.90 10.44
N THR A 153 86.75 -66.02 11.21
CA THR A 153 86.62 -67.04 12.26
C THR A 153 85.36 -67.87 12.05
N ALA A 154 85.52 -69.17 11.77
CA ALA A 154 84.44 -70.14 11.71
C ALA A 154 84.56 -71.13 12.88
N TYR A 155 83.60 -71.13 13.82
CA TYR A 155 83.60 -72.01 14.99
C TYR A 155 82.31 -72.83 15.04
N GLY A 156 82.40 -74.13 14.75
CA GLY A 156 81.27 -75.06 14.72
C GLY A 156 81.33 -76.05 13.56
N THR A 157 80.51 -77.09 13.61
CA THR A 157 80.44 -78.14 12.58
C THR A 157 79.82 -77.58 11.29
N TYR A 158 80.51 -77.69 10.15
CA TYR A 158 80.12 -77.04 8.87
C TYR A 158 80.01 -75.50 8.91
N ALA A 159 80.64 -74.82 9.88
CA ALA A 159 80.69 -73.35 9.88
C ALA A 159 81.61 -72.82 8.76
N VAL A 160 81.25 -71.72 8.10
CA VAL A 160 82.00 -71.11 6.98
C VAL A 160 82.15 -69.60 7.17
N ALA A 161 83.37 -69.07 7.14
CA ALA A 161 83.67 -67.64 7.23
C ALA A 161 84.68 -67.21 6.14
N ALA A 162 84.23 -66.62 5.04
CA ALA A 162 85.03 -66.48 3.81
C ALA A 162 85.06 -65.06 3.22
N GLY A 163 86.19 -64.69 2.60
CA GLY A 163 86.36 -63.47 1.80
C GLY A 163 87.70 -62.78 2.05
N ASP A 164 88.23 -62.08 1.06
CA ASP A 164 89.48 -61.32 1.15
C ASP A 164 89.27 -60.00 1.92
N LEU A 165 90.33 -59.44 2.52
CA LEU A 165 90.33 -58.14 3.24
C LEU A 165 89.28 -58.02 4.37
N SER A 166 88.83 -59.14 4.95
CA SER A 166 87.62 -59.23 5.78
C SER A 166 87.85 -59.67 7.23
N PHE A 167 86.81 -59.51 8.07
CA PHE A 167 86.73 -59.91 9.48
C PHE A 167 85.39 -60.63 9.74
N ASN A 168 85.11 -61.67 8.95
CA ASN A 168 83.85 -62.42 8.97
C ASN A 168 83.85 -63.46 10.11
N LEU A 169 82.75 -63.57 10.85
CA LEU A 169 82.57 -64.48 11.98
C LEU A 169 81.37 -65.41 11.74
N ALA A 170 81.58 -66.72 11.77
CA ALA A 170 80.53 -67.73 11.72
C ALA A 170 80.62 -68.63 12.97
N THR A 171 79.52 -68.79 13.70
CA THR A 171 79.51 -69.43 15.02
C THR A 171 78.25 -70.27 15.22
N GLY A 172 78.38 -71.59 15.12
CA GLY A 172 77.26 -72.53 15.18
C GLY A 172 77.37 -73.65 14.14
N ALA A 173 76.42 -74.58 14.14
CA ALA A 173 76.38 -75.63 13.12
C ALA A 173 75.87 -75.04 11.79
N GLY A 174 76.54 -75.29 10.66
CA GLY A 174 76.12 -74.82 9.34
C GLY A 174 76.14 -73.29 9.12
N ALA A 175 76.57 -72.50 10.10
CA ALA A 175 76.60 -71.04 10.03
C ALA A 175 77.54 -70.53 8.92
N GLN A 176 77.12 -69.54 8.15
CA GLN A 176 77.82 -69.03 6.97
C GLN A 176 77.98 -67.50 7.03
N ALA A 177 79.19 -66.99 6.82
CA ALA A 177 79.50 -65.57 6.75
C ALA A 177 80.50 -65.27 5.62
N SER A 178 80.01 -64.77 4.48
CA SER A 178 80.82 -64.55 3.28
C SER A 178 80.74 -63.10 2.77
N GLY A 179 81.86 -62.59 2.24
CA GLY A 179 81.96 -61.26 1.62
C GLY A 179 83.37 -60.66 1.71
N ASP A 180 83.81 -59.98 0.65
CA ASP A 180 85.15 -59.37 0.52
C ASP A 180 85.14 -57.92 1.05
N ASN A 181 86.25 -57.46 1.65
CA ASN A 181 86.28 -56.27 2.53
C ASN A 181 85.33 -56.38 3.76
N GLY A 182 85.02 -57.62 4.14
CA GLY A 182 83.94 -57.98 5.05
C GLY A 182 84.09 -57.66 6.53
N ARG A 183 82.95 -57.64 7.25
CA ARG A 183 82.85 -57.89 8.70
C ARG A 183 81.46 -58.46 9.01
N ASN A 184 81.14 -59.57 8.39
CA ASN A 184 79.85 -60.24 8.53
C ASN A 184 79.84 -61.17 9.75
N THR A 185 78.69 -61.44 10.34
CA THR A 185 78.60 -62.12 11.64
C THR A 185 77.37 -63.00 11.71
N ALA A 186 77.55 -64.32 11.54
CA ALA A 186 76.52 -65.35 11.66
C ALA A 186 76.67 -66.12 12.99
N ILE A 187 75.64 -66.13 13.83
CA ILE A 187 75.65 -66.77 15.15
C ILE A 187 74.35 -67.58 15.38
N GLY A 188 74.42 -68.90 15.21
CA GLY A 188 73.29 -69.82 15.36
C GLY A 188 73.39 -71.05 14.46
N SER A 189 72.40 -71.94 14.49
CA SER A 189 72.33 -73.04 13.51
C SER A 189 71.90 -72.48 12.17
N ASP A 190 72.71 -72.71 11.13
CA ASP A 190 72.40 -72.38 9.73
C ASP A 190 72.08 -70.88 9.52
N ALA A 191 72.59 -70.02 10.40
CA ALA A 191 72.57 -68.57 10.23
C ALA A 191 73.45 -68.19 9.03
N ARG A 192 72.99 -67.31 8.14
CA ARG A 192 73.68 -66.95 6.91
C ARG A 192 73.87 -65.44 6.79
N THR A 193 75.07 -65.02 6.41
CA THR A 193 75.37 -63.62 6.08
C THR A 193 76.20 -63.54 4.80
N GLU A 194 75.84 -62.59 3.94
CA GLU A 194 76.36 -62.46 2.58
C GLU A 194 76.57 -60.97 2.26
N GLY A 195 77.68 -60.62 1.61
CA GLY A 195 78.10 -59.23 1.36
C GLY A 195 77.26 -58.48 0.31
N ASP A 196 77.58 -57.23 -0.03
CA ASP A 196 78.66 -56.36 0.49
C ASP A 196 78.20 -54.89 0.61
N ASN A 197 78.95 -53.83 0.95
CA ASN A 197 80.31 -53.70 1.51
C ASN A 197 80.33 -54.00 3.04
N SER A 198 79.55 -55.01 3.44
CA SER A 198 79.57 -55.73 4.71
C SER A 198 79.29 -54.96 6.02
N ARG A 199 79.36 -55.72 7.13
CA ARG A 199 78.69 -55.53 8.44
C ARG A 199 77.30 -56.13 8.52
N ASN A 200 77.05 -57.21 7.79
CA ASN A 200 75.79 -57.96 7.89
C ASN A 200 75.83 -58.93 9.07
N THR A 201 74.82 -58.92 9.92
CA THR A 201 74.76 -59.62 11.21
C THR A 201 73.50 -60.48 11.27
N ALA A 202 73.65 -61.79 11.39
CA ALA A 202 72.54 -62.73 11.56
C ALA A 202 72.72 -63.54 12.85
N ILE A 203 71.83 -63.39 13.82
CA ILE A 203 71.91 -64.04 15.14
C ILE A 203 70.59 -64.75 15.43
N GLY A 204 70.58 -66.08 15.26
CA GLY A 204 69.39 -66.92 15.36
C GLY A 204 69.54 -68.24 14.61
N ALA A 205 68.62 -69.17 14.79
CA ALA A 205 68.54 -70.35 13.92
C ALA A 205 67.92 -69.95 12.58
N HIS A 206 68.53 -70.32 11.46
CA HIS A 206 68.10 -69.99 10.09
C HIS A 206 67.91 -68.48 9.81
N SER A 207 68.56 -67.59 10.56
CA SER A 207 68.52 -66.14 10.30
C SER A 207 69.42 -65.76 9.12
N GLY A 208 68.95 -64.92 8.20
CA GLY A 208 69.68 -64.46 7.02
C GLY A 208 69.89 -62.94 6.99
N ALA A 209 71.10 -62.46 6.64
CA ALA A 209 71.34 -61.04 6.35
C ALA A 209 72.28 -60.84 5.14
N PHE A 210 71.76 -60.26 4.06
CA PHE A 210 72.34 -60.26 2.71
C PHE A 210 72.48 -58.83 2.18
N GLY A 211 73.56 -58.47 1.49
CA GLY A 211 73.78 -57.14 0.92
C GLY A 211 73.06 -56.91 -0.43
N ALA A 212 73.14 -55.71 -1.04
CA ALA A 212 74.01 -54.58 -0.71
C ALA A 212 73.31 -53.45 0.06
N ASN A 213 73.92 -52.33 0.48
CA ASN A 213 75.33 -51.98 0.57
C ASN A 213 75.85 -52.13 2.03
N SER A 214 75.17 -53.01 2.76
CA SER A 214 75.38 -53.57 4.10
C SER A 214 75.19 -52.70 5.37
N ARG A 215 75.31 -53.38 6.53
CA ARG A 215 74.67 -53.13 7.85
C ARG A 215 73.28 -53.76 8.04
N ASN A 216 73.00 -54.87 7.36
CA ASN A 216 71.77 -55.62 7.57
C ASN A 216 71.86 -56.48 8.83
N THR A 217 70.83 -56.48 9.67
CA THR A 217 70.87 -57.02 11.04
C THR A 217 69.63 -57.88 11.30
N ALA A 218 69.74 -59.19 11.12
CA ALA A 218 68.72 -60.17 11.45
C ALA A 218 68.98 -60.77 12.84
N THR A 219 68.08 -60.59 13.81
CA THR A 219 68.25 -61.06 15.19
C THR A 219 66.99 -61.75 15.70
N GLY A 220 66.97 -63.08 15.56
CA GLY A 220 65.86 -63.97 15.90
C GLY A 220 65.81 -65.17 14.95
N ALA A 221 65.08 -66.22 15.31
CA ALA A 221 65.03 -67.42 14.47
C ALA A 221 64.19 -67.18 13.20
N ASN A 222 64.73 -67.57 12.04
CA ASN A 222 64.17 -67.31 10.71
C ASN A 222 63.97 -65.81 10.40
N ALA A 223 64.72 -64.91 11.03
CA ALA A 223 64.75 -63.49 10.66
C ALA A 223 65.48 -63.29 9.31
N ASP A 224 64.97 -62.44 8.42
CA ASP A 224 65.45 -62.23 7.04
C ASP A 224 65.69 -60.74 6.76
N ALA A 225 66.91 -60.36 6.35
CA ALA A 225 67.29 -58.96 6.08
C ALA A 225 68.10 -58.80 4.77
N THR A 226 67.47 -58.45 3.65
CA THR A 226 68.10 -58.36 2.31
C THR A 226 68.36 -56.90 1.88
N GLY A 227 69.33 -56.65 0.99
CA GLY A 227 69.57 -55.36 0.30
C GLY A 227 68.78 -55.18 -1.01
N GLU A 228 68.89 -54.07 -1.76
CA GLU A 228 69.78 -52.89 -1.62
C GLU A 228 69.16 -51.71 -0.83
N MET A 229 69.82 -50.61 -0.44
CA MET A 229 71.25 -50.33 -0.23
C MET A 229 71.64 -50.45 1.29
N SER A 230 70.87 -51.22 2.06
CA SER A 230 71.07 -51.61 3.48
C SER A 230 70.88 -50.58 4.62
N PHE A 231 71.17 -51.07 5.84
CA PHE A 231 70.63 -50.68 7.14
C PHE A 231 69.24 -51.27 7.42
N ASN A 232 68.99 -52.48 6.94
CA ASN A 232 67.76 -53.22 7.25
C ASN A 232 67.91 -54.03 8.53
N VAL A 233 66.94 -53.93 9.43
CA VAL A 233 66.95 -54.56 10.74
C VAL A 233 65.72 -55.47 10.84
N ALA A 234 65.93 -56.77 11.07
CA ALA A 234 64.90 -57.78 11.22
C ALA A 234 65.04 -58.45 12.59
N SER A 235 64.39 -57.89 13.62
CA SER A 235 64.58 -58.24 15.02
C SER A 235 63.37 -58.98 15.63
N GLY A 236 63.16 -60.22 15.21
CA GLY A 236 62.12 -61.09 15.76
C GLY A 236 62.12 -62.49 15.17
N HIS A 237 61.09 -63.27 15.47
CA HIS A 237 60.95 -64.63 14.95
C HIS A 237 60.12 -64.60 13.66
N PHE A 238 60.66 -65.06 12.54
CA PHE A 238 60.12 -64.81 11.19
C PHE A 238 59.97 -63.30 10.82
N SER A 239 60.76 -62.40 11.43
CA SER A 239 60.76 -60.99 11.02
C SER A 239 61.48 -60.80 9.69
N ILE A 240 60.91 -60.06 8.75
CA ILE A 240 61.43 -59.81 7.39
C ILE A 240 61.70 -58.31 7.20
N ALA A 241 62.85 -57.92 6.67
CA ALA A 241 63.20 -56.53 6.29
C ALA A 241 64.00 -56.49 4.97
N ARG A 242 63.34 -56.24 3.84
CA ARG A 242 63.95 -56.30 2.49
C ARG A 242 64.20 -54.93 1.89
N GLY A 243 65.26 -54.81 1.09
CA GLY A 243 65.41 -53.73 0.11
C GLY A 243 64.49 -53.92 -1.11
N ASP A 244 64.44 -52.97 -2.04
CA ASP A 244 65.27 -51.76 -2.13
C ASP A 244 64.68 -50.56 -1.33
N ASN A 245 65.24 -49.36 -1.20
CA ASN A 245 66.65 -48.95 -1.16
C ASN A 245 67.18 -48.84 0.29
N SER A 246 66.44 -49.41 1.25
CA SER A 246 66.76 -49.68 2.67
C SER A 246 66.71 -48.53 3.72
N ARG A 247 67.01 -48.94 4.97
CA ARG A 247 66.55 -48.41 6.28
C ARG A 247 65.21 -49.01 6.75
N ASN A 248 64.94 -50.26 6.39
CA ASN A 248 63.73 -50.95 6.78
C ASN A 248 63.90 -51.64 8.14
N ILE A 249 63.02 -51.37 9.10
CA ILE A 249 63.14 -51.82 10.49
C ILE A 249 61.91 -52.67 10.85
N SER A 250 62.06 -53.98 10.73
CA SER A 250 61.09 -55.00 11.14
C SER A 250 61.46 -55.55 12.52
N SER A 251 60.55 -55.56 13.49
CA SER A 251 60.84 -56.00 14.86
C SER A 251 59.60 -56.56 15.58
N GLY A 252 59.32 -57.84 15.38
CA GLY A 252 58.26 -58.60 16.04
C GLY A 252 58.20 -60.05 15.56
N TYR A 253 57.30 -60.85 16.12
CA TYR A 253 56.95 -62.16 15.57
C TYR A 253 56.19 -61.98 14.24
N LEU A 254 56.66 -62.53 13.12
CA LEU A 254 56.07 -62.34 11.78
C LEU A 254 55.94 -60.88 11.29
N SER A 255 56.77 -59.94 11.78
CA SER A 255 56.76 -58.57 11.25
C SER A 255 57.41 -58.48 9.85
N ARG A 256 56.97 -57.58 8.98
CA ARG A 256 57.49 -57.39 7.61
C ARG A 256 57.74 -55.93 7.27
N ALA A 257 58.88 -55.64 6.66
CA ALA A 257 59.12 -54.40 5.94
C ALA A 257 59.74 -54.70 4.55
N ASP A 258 59.25 -54.08 3.49
CA ASP A 258 59.66 -54.23 2.06
C ASP A 258 59.82 -52.85 1.41
N GLY A 259 60.60 -52.71 0.32
CA GLY A 259 60.65 -51.52 -0.57
C GLY A 259 61.08 -51.89 -2.01
N ASP A 260 61.42 -51.02 -2.97
CA ASP A 260 61.86 -49.59 -3.02
C ASP A 260 60.91 -48.56 -2.34
N ILE A 261 61.24 -47.27 -2.12
CA ILE A 261 62.56 -46.60 -2.02
C ILE A 261 63.06 -46.60 -0.57
N SER A 262 62.23 -47.10 0.34
CA SER A 262 62.46 -47.32 1.76
C SER A 262 62.51 -46.11 2.69
N ARG A 263 61.68 -46.23 3.73
CA ARG A 263 62.10 -45.97 5.12
C ARG A 263 61.27 -46.80 6.12
N ASN A 264 60.98 -48.04 5.76
CA ASN A 264 59.77 -48.74 6.19
C ASN A 264 59.94 -49.44 7.54
N ILE A 265 59.11 -49.09 8.51
CA ILE A 265 59.26 -49.53 9.91
C ILE A 265 58.04 -50.35 10.31
N ALA A 266 58.24 -51.61 10.68
CA ALA A 266 57.21 -52.52 11.17
C ALA A 266 57.58 -53.06 12.56
N ILE A 267 57.01 -52.50 13.62
CA ILE A 267 57.33 -52.84 15.01
C ILE A 267 56.12 -53.47 15.70
N GLY A 268 56.28 -54.69 16.20
CA GLY A 268 55.20 -55.47 16.83
C GLY A 268 54.86 -56.74 16.06
N ASP A 269 54.21 -57.67 16.76
CA ASP A 269 53.92 -59.00 16.22
C ASP A 269 52.91 -58.90 15.06
N GLY A 270 53.27 -59.40 13.88
CA GLY A 270 52.46 -59.36 12.66
C GLY A 270 52.29 -57.98 12.03
N ALA A 271 53.11 -56.99 12.39
CA ALA A 271 53.10 -55.68 11.73
C ALA A 271 53.67 -55.76 10.31
N ASP A 272 53.04 -55.12 9.32
CA ASP A 272 53.51 -55.08 7.92
C ASP A 272 53.64 -53.62 7.45
N ALA A 273 54.79 -53.27 6.84
CA ALA A 273 55.06 -51.95 6.28
C ALA A 273 55.70 -52.08 4.88
N SER A 274 54.89 -52.00 3.82
CA SER A 274 55.28 -52.47 2.48
C SER A 274 54.71 -51.65 1.32
N GLY A 275 55.46 -51.55 0.22
CA GLY A 275 55.03 -50.90 -1.02
C GLY A 275 56.17 -50.15 -1.72
N ASP A 276 56.08 -50.01 -3.04
CA ASP A 276 57.12 -49.42 -3.88
C ASP A 276 57.25 -47.89 -3.63
N GLU A 277 58.41 -47.28 -3.89
CA GLU A 277 58.71 -45.85 -3.61
C GLU A 277 58.32 -45.30 -2.20
N SER A 278 58.10 -46.15 -1.19
CA SER A 278 57.42 -45.76 0.08
C SER A 278 58.33 -45.51 1.30
N ALA A 279 57.74 -44.95 2.36
CA ALA A 279 58.37 -44.65 3.66
C ALA A 279 57.44 -44.94 4.88
N ASN A 280 56.69 -46.05 4.83
CA ASN A 280 55.58 -46.41 5.72
C ASN A 280 56.01 -46.84 7.16
N LEU A 281 55.15 -46.64 8.16
CA LEU A 281 55.37 -46.95 9.58
C LEU A 281 54.17 -47.73 10.18
N ALA A 282 54.34 -49.04 10.37
CA ALA A 282 53.49 -49.89 11.18
C ALA A 282 54.08 -50.09 12.60
N ASN A 283 53.29 -49.86 13.65
CA ASN A 283 53.75 -49.95 15.05
C ASN A 283 52.64 -50.46 15.98
N GLY A 284 52.47 -51.77 16.07
CA GLY A 284 51.50 -52.43 16.95
C GLY A 284 51.34 -53.92 16.67
N TRP A 285 50.43 -54.57 17.39
CA TRP A 285 50.06 -55.96 17.11
C TRP A 285 49.17 -56.00 15.86
N SER A 286 49.62 -56.66 14.80
CA SER A 286 48.93 -56.78 13.50
C SER A 286 48.58 -55.45 12.82
N SER A 287 49.39 -54.41 12.99
CA SER A 287 49.21 -53.14 12.27
C SER A 287 49.73 -53.22 10.82
N ASN A 288 48.97 -52.72 9.85
CA ASN A 288 49.36 -52.65 8.43
C ASN A 288 49.61 -51.21 8.00
N ALA A 289 50.71 -50.94 7.29
CA ALA A 289 51.01 -49.63 6.69
C ALA A 289 51.51 -49.82 5.25
N SER A 290 50.61 -49.84 4.26
CA SER A 290 50.93 -50.38 2.93
C SER A 290 50.51 -49.52 1.73
N GLY A 291 51.19 -49.70 0.60
CA GLY A 291 50.88 -49.05 -0.68
C GLY A 291 52.08 -48.33 -1.30
N ALA A 292 52.06 -48.16 -2.62
CA ALA A 292 53.15 -47.54 -3.38
C ALA A 292 53.18 -46.01 -3.23
N VAL A 293 54.34 -45.38 -3.41
CA VAL A 293 54.57 -43.92 -3.41
C VAL A 293 53.99 -43.22 -2.16
N GLY A 294 54.04 -43.88 -1.00
CA GLY A 294 53.32 -43.46 0.21
C GLY A 294 54.16 -43.20 1.46
N PHE A 295 53.55 -42.53 2.44
CA PHE A 295 54.06 -42.26 3.80
C PHE A 295 53.02 -42.65 4.86
N ASN A 296 52.52 -43.88 4.78
CA ASN A 296 51.42 -44.36 5.61
C ASN A 296 51.88 -44.70 7.04
N ILE A 297 51.14 -44.29 8.07
CA ILE A 297 51.47 -44.47 9.48
C ILE A 297 50.32 -45.18 10.21
N ALA A 298 50.47 -46.46 10.53
CA ALA A 298 49.57 -47.22 11.39
C ALA A 298 50.20 -47.50 12.74
N THR A 299 49.64 -46.98 13.83
CA THR A 299 50.13 -47.24 15.20
C THR A 299 49.02 -47.72 16.13
N GLY A 300 49.26 -48.82 16.83
CA GLY A 300 48.32 -49.48 17.73
C GLY A 300 47.82 -50.85 17.22
N VAL A 301 46.94 -51.48 17.99
CA VAL A 301 46.52 -52.87 17.75
C VAL A 301 45.57 -52.96 16.56
N ALA A 302 45.99 -53.67 15.51
CA ALA A 302 45.27 -53.81 14.25
C ALA A 302 44.82 -52.48 13.66
N ALA A 303 45.72 -51.49 13.68
CA ALA A 303 45.58 -50.27 12.90
C ALA A 303 45.97 -50.55 11.44
N ASP A 304 45.21 -50.04 10.47
CA ASP A 304 45.48 -50.15 9.03
C ASP A 304 45.64 -48.75 8.43
N ALA A 305 46.73 -48.51 7.71
CA ALA A 305 46.98 -47.28 6.96
C ALA A 305 47.40 -47.66 5.54
N SER A 306 46.48 -47.62 4.56
CA SER A 306 46.70 -48.29 3.28
C SER A 306 46.26 -47.48 2.05
N GLY A 307 47.01 -47.61 0.95
CA GLY A 307 46.70 -46.99 -0.33
C GLY A 307 47.94 -46.52 -1.10
N ASN A 308 47.85 -46.47 -2.42
CA ASN A 308 48.92 -45.96 -3.28
C ASN A 308 48.89 -44.41 -3.32
N GLU A 309 50.03 -43.75 -3.54
CA GLU A 309 50.17 -42.29 -3.59
C GLU A 309 49.61 -41.56 -2.33
N SER A 310 49.70 -42.17 -1.14
CA SER A 310 48.98 -41.71 0.06
C SER A 310 49.86 -41.37 1.30
N GLU A 311 49.35 -40.49 2.17
CA GLU A 311 49.91 -40.12 3.47
C GLU A 311 48.90 -40.44 4.61
N ASN A 312 48.37 -41.66 4.63
CA ASN A 312 47.31 -42.09 5.54
C ASN A 312 47.83 -42.39 6.96
N ILE A 313 47.10 -41.97 8.00
CA ILE A 313 47.55 -41.98 9.41
C ILE A 313 46.49 -42.59 10.34
N ALA A 314 46.64 -43.88 10.69
CA ALA A 314 45.83 -44.59 11.67
C ALA A 314 46.50 -44.65 13.04
N LEU A 315 45.88 -44.09 14.08
CA LEU A 315 46.40 -43.98 15.45
C LEU A 315 45.41 -44.56 16.46
N GLY A 316 45.54 -45.85 16.76
CA GLY A 316 44.86 -46.49 17.88
C GLY A 316 44.53 -47.97 17.65
N ARG A 317 43.46 -48.46 18.27
CA ARG A 317 43.08 -49.88 18.22
C ARG A 317 41.95 -50.07 17.21
N PHE A 318 42.15 -50.88 16.17
CA PHE A 318 41.23 -50.98 15.03
C PHE A 318 40.95 -49.62 14.39
N ALA A 319 41.98 -48.79 14.22
CA ALA A 319 41.89 -47.56 13.44
C ALA A 319 42.18 -47.88 11.97
N ASP A 320 41.34 -47.43 11.05
CA ASP A 320 41.44 -47.65 9.60
C ASP A 320 41.62 -46.30 8.90
N ALA A 321 42.69 -46.13 8.13
CA ALA A 321 42.97 -44.95 7.33
C ALA A 321 43.33 -45.36 5.90
N SER A 322 42.37 -45.39 4.98
CA SER A 322 42.54 -46.12 3.70
C SER A 322 42.09 -45.36 2.44
N GLY A 323 42.77 -45.60 1.32
CA GLY A 323 42.42 -45.09 -0.02
C GLY A 323 43.63 -44.66 -0.86
N ASP A 324 43.52 -44.75 -2.18
CA ASP A 324 44.56 -44.27 -3.11
C ASP A 324 44.55 -42.73 -3.23
N ASN A 325 45.72 -42.11 -3.43
CA ASN A 325 45.92 -40.66 -3.59
C ASN A 325 45.37 -39.81 -2.42
N SER A 326 45.36 -40.34 -1.19
CA SER A 326 44.68 -39.72 -0.03
C SER A 326 45.62 -39.36 1.14
N GLY A 327 45.11 -38.53 2.06
CA GLY A 327 45.78 -38.10 3.29
C GLY A 327 44.88 -38.27 4.51
N ASN A 328 44.24 -39.43 4.62
CA ASN A 328 43.22 -39.74 5.60
C ASN A 328 43.82 -40.01 6.99
N MET A 329 43.17 -39.54 8.06
CA MET A 329 43.65 -39.67 9.43
C MET A 329 42.56 -40.20 10.37
N ALA A 330 42.78 -41.38 10.94
CA ALA A 330 41.90 -42.04 11.88
C ALA A 330 42.57 -42.16 13.26
N ASN A 331 42.19 -41.30 14.21
CA ASN A 331 42.83 -41.19 15.52
C ASN A 331 41.84 -41.54 16.65
N GLY A 332 41.88 -42.80 17.07
CA GLY A 332 40.99 -43.36 18.09
C GLY A 332 40.95 -44.87 18.13
N SER A 333 40.02 -45.43 18.91
CA SER A 333 39.71 -46.86 18.83
C SER A 333 38.48 -47.05 17.96
N PHE A 334 38.53 -47.98 16.99
CA PHE A 334 37.48 -48.21 16.00
C PHE A 334 37.19 -47.00 15.09
N SER A 335 38.11 -46.05 14.97
CA SER A 335 37.96 -44.90 14.06
C SER A 335 38.26 -45.28 12.61
N ASN A 336 37.42 -44.90 11.66
CA ASN A 336 37.61 -45.11 10.22
C ASN A 336 37.76 -43.76 9.49
N ALA A 337 38.77 -43.60 8.64
CA ALA A 337 38.96 -42.46 7.75
C ALA A 337 39.30 -42.96 6.33
N SER A 338 38.34 -43.01 5.40
CA SER A 338 38.57 -43.74 4.14
C SER A 338 37.99 -43.10 2.87
N GLY A 339 38.60 -43.41 1.72
CA GLY A 339 38.20 -42.96 0.38
C GLY A 339 39.41 -42.55 -0.49
N ALA A 340 39.29 -42.70 -1.80
CA ALA A 340 40.30 -42.30 -2.77
C ALA A 340 40.33 -40.78 -3.01
N THR A 341 41.51 -40.19 -3.22
CA THR A 341 41.69 -38.74 -3.48
C THR A 341 41.08 -37.84 -2.39
N SER A 342 41.08 -38.29 -1.14
CA SER A 342 40.42 -37.63 0.01
C SER A 342 41.41 -37.20 1.10
N ILE A 343 40.96 -36.33 2.02
CA ILE A 343 41.71 -35.91 3.22
C ILE A 343 40.75 -35.92 4.41
N ASN A 344 40.26 -37.12 4.75
CA ASN A 344 39.26 -37.37 5.78
C ASN A 344 39.90 -37.48 7.17
N LEU A 345 39.23 -36.96 8.20
CA LEU A 345 39.74 -36.87 9.56
C LEU A 345 38.72 -37.43 10.56
N ALA A 346 38.92 -38.67 11.00
CA ALA A 346 38.17 -39.28 12.09
C ALA A 346 38.95 -39.18 13.40
N THR A 347 38.35 -38.57 14.43
CA THR A 347 38.99 -38.33 15.73
C THR A 347 38.04 -38.70 16.87
N GLY A 348 38.42 -39.69 17.69
CA GLY A 348 37.58 -40.21 18.77
C GLY A 348 37.25 -41.69 18.63
N ASN A 349 36.42 -42.21 19.54
CA ASN A 349 36.10 -43.64 19.58
C ASN A 349 34.93 -43.95 18.65
N SER A 350 35.11 -44.92 17.74
CA SER A 350 34.12 -45.32 16.74
C SER A 350 33.66 -44.18 15.82
N SER A 351 34.51 -43.18 15.57
CA SER A 351 34.25 -42.10 14.62
C SER A 351 34.53 -42.54 13.18
N ASP A 352 33.69 -42.12 12.24
CA ASP A 352 33.71 -42.57 10.85
C ASP A 352 33.74 -41.34 9.92
N ALA A 353 34.78 -41.20 9.08
CA ALA A 353 34.95 -40.09 8.16
C ALA A 353 35.27 -40.62 6.76
N ARG A 354 34.29 -40.71 5.85
CA ARG A 354 34.47 -41.49 4.61
C ARG A 354 33.89 -40.88 3.34
N GLY A 355 34.47 -41.24 2.20
CA GLY A 355 34.00 -40.93 0.84
C GLY A 355 35.14 -40.55 -0.10
N ASP A 356 35.00 -40.85 -1.38
CA ASP A 356 35.97 -40.50 -2.42
C ASP A 356 35.94 -38.99 -2.72
N LEU A 357 37.08 -38.40 -3.12
CA LEU A 357 37.28 -36.96 -3.39
C LEU A 357 36.90 -36.00 -2.23
N SER A 358 36.68 -36.52 -1.02
CA SER A 358 36.10 -35.77 0.11
C SER A 358 37.12 -35.23 1.11
N ARG A 359 36.68 -34.36 2.02
CA ARG A 359 37.46 -33.82 3.16
C ARG A 359 36.59 -33.77 4.42
N ASN A 360 36.06 -34.92 4.79
CA ASN A 360 35.11 -35.13 5.87
C ASN A 360 35.79 -35.17 7.24
N ILE A 361 35.18 -34.55 8.25
CA ILE A 361 35.73 -34.43 9.60
C ILE A 361 34.73 -34.99 10.61
N ALA A 362 35.03 -36.16 11.19
CA ALA A 362 34.31 -36.71 12.32
C ALA A 362 35.12 -36.50 13.62
N SER A 363 34.55 -35.83 14.61
CA SER A 363 35.21 -35.49 15.87
C SER A 363 34.33 -35.75 17.08
N GLY A 364 34.44 -36.93 17.67
CA GLY A 364 33.62 -37.36 18.79
C GLY A 364 33.58 -38.87 19.00
N HIS A 365 32.77 -39.29 19.96
CA HIS A 365 32.40 -40.70 20.12
C HIS A 365 31.24 -41.00 19.17
N VAL A 366 31.37 -42.00 18.30
CA VAL A 366 30.34 -42.39 17.30
C VAL A 366 29.92 -41.21 16.39
N ALA A 367 30.84 -40.28 16.10
CA ALA A 367 30.60 -39.22 15.12
C ALA A 367 30.75 -39.78 13.69
N ASN A 368 29.82 -39.49 12.77
CA ASN A 368 29.90 -39.89 11.36
C ASN A 368 29.92 -38.68 10.43
N ALA A 369 30.88 -38.62 9.51
CA ALA A 369 31.02 -37.61 8.47
C ALA A 369 31.22 -38.31 7.11
N SER A 370 30.17 -38.48 6.30
CA SER A 370 30.21 -39.43 5.18
C SER A 370 29.58 -38.95 3.87
N GLY A 371 30.26 -39.18 2.76
CA GLY A 371 29.75 -39.01 1.39
C GLY A 371 30.85 -38.64 0.39
N ASP A 372 30.66 -38.97 -0.87
CA ASP A 372 31.63 -38.67 -1.93
C ASP A 372 31.61 -37.18 -2.30
N LEU A 373 32.73 -36.65 -2.81
CA LEU A 373 33.01 -35.23 -3.16
C LEU A 373 32.83 -34.20 -2.00
N SER A 374 32.41 -34.65 -0.82
CA SER A 374 31.88 -33.80 0.25
C SER A 374 32.93 -33.19 1.20
N ARG A 375 32.47 -32.28 2.08
CA ARG A 375 33.22 -31.61 3.14
C ARG A 375 32.42 -31.58 4.46
N ASN A 376 31.82 -32.72 4.78
CA ASN A 376 30.94 -32.91 5.92
C ASN A 376 31.70 -32.83 7.25
N ILE A 377 31.15 -32.14 8.25
CA ILE A 377 31.77 -31.95 9.57
C ILE A 377 30.79 -32.40 10.67
N ALA A 378 31.09 -33.50 11.34
CA ALA A 378 30.39 -33.98 12.52
C ALA A 378 31.26 -33.79 13.78
N SER A 379 30.82 -32.97 14.74
CA SER A 379 31.58 -32.61 15.94
C SER A 379 30.74 -32.76 17.20
N GLY A 380 30.90 -33.88 17.91
CA GLY A 380 30.15 -34.24 19.10
C GLY A 380 29.90 -35.74 19.25
N ASP A 381 29.36 -36.13 20.40
CA ASP A 381 28.94 -37.51 20.67
C ASP A 381 27.69 -37.85 19.82
N ALA A 382 27.76 -38.92 19.03
CA ALA A 382 26.75 -39.36 18.07
C ALA A 382 26.32 -38.30 17.02
N ALA A 383 27.16 -37.31 16.70
CA ALA A 383 26.89 -36.34 15.64
C ALA A 383 26.97 -36.99 14.25
N ASN A 384 26.04 -36.68 13.33
CA ASN A 384 26.03 -37.19 11.96
C ASN A 384 26.00 -36.06 10.94
N ALA A 385 26.94 -36.04 9.99
CA ALA A 385 27.00 -35.14 8.85
C ALA A 385 27.13 -35.98 7.56
N SER A 386 26.09 -36.09 6.74
CA SER A 386 26.09 -37.13 5.68
C SER A 386 25.36 -36.77 4.38
N GLY A 387 26.02 -36.99 3.25
CA GLY A 387 25.48 -36.92 1.89
C GLY A 387 26.58 -36.68 0.85
N ASP A 388 26.32 -37.01 -0.41
CA ASP A 388 27.27 -36.82 -1.51
C ASP A 388 27.24 -35.36 -2.03
N ASP A 389 28.36 -34.88 -2.58
CA ASP A 389 28.63 -33.49 -3.04
C ASP A 389 28.11 -32.39 -2.09
N SER A 390 28.39 -32.55 -0.78
CA SER A 390 27.76 -31.76 0.29
C SER A 390 28.74 -31.11 1.28
N GLU A 391 28.30 -30.08 1.99
CA GLU A 391 29.01 -29.37 3.07
C GLU A 391 28.17 -29.38 4.38
N ASN A 392 27.62 -30.53 4.78
CA ASN A 392 26.79 -30.65 5.97
C ASN A 392 27.61 -30.48 7.26
N ILE A 393 27.10 -29.71 8.23
CA ILE A 393 27.79 -29.39 9.50
C ILE A 393 26.87 -29.76 10.68
N ALA A 394 27.23 -30.80 11.43
CA ALA A 394 26.55 -31.25 12.63
C ALA A 394 27.43 -31.03 13.87
N ILE A 395 27.03 -30.16 14.79
CA ILE A 395 27.78 -29.80 16.00
C ILE A 395 26.89 -29.99 17.23
N GLY A 396 27.29 -30.90 18.13
CA GLY A 396 26.60 -31.17 19.38
C GLY A 396 26.33 -32.65 19.65
N LEU A 397 25.60 -32.93 20.74
CA LEU A 397 25.21 -34.30 21.10
C LEU A 397 24.03 -34.75 20.22
N ALA A 398 24.25 -35.79 19.42
CA ALA A 398 23.26 -36.35 18.50
C ALA A 398 22.58 -35.30 17.60
N SER A 399 23.38 -34.35 17.10
CA SER A 399 23.00 -33.46 16.00
C SER A 399 23.08 -34.19 14.66
N ASN A 400 22.11 -33.98 13.76
CA ASN A 400 22.09 -34.56 12.42
C ASN A 400 22.05 -33.46 11.35
N ALA A 401 22.99 -33.46 10.41
CA ALA A 401 22.99 -32.63 9.21
C ALA A 401 23.09 -33.55 7.99
N SER A 402 22.07 -33.65 7.14
CA SER A 402 22.05 -34.73 6.13
C SER A 402 21.29 -34.44 4.84
N GLY A 403 21.92 -34.79 3.71
CA GLY A 403 21.35 -34.78 2.37
C GLY A 403 22.43 -34.61 1.30
N ASP A 404 22.19 -35.14 0.12
CA ASP A 404 23.08 -35.00 -1.04
C ASP A 404 22.93 -33.59 -1.67
N ASP A 405 23.93 -33.09 -2.41
CA ASP A 405 23.97 -31.75 -3.02
C ASP A 405 23.71 -30.58 -2.02
N SER A 406 23.99 -30.76 -0.72
CA SER A 406 23.44 -29.90 0.35
C SER A 406 24.47 -29.25 1.28
N GLY A 407 24.06 -28.19 1.96
CA GLY A 407 24.85 -27.45 2.96
C GLY A 407 24.07 -27.25 4.27
N ASN A 408 23.53 -28.34 4.84
CA ASN A 408 22.72 -28.24 6.06
C ASN A 408 23.59 -28.00 7.30
N MET A 409 23.10 -27.23 8.28
CA MET A 409 23.81 -26.92 9.51
C MET A 409 22.95 -27.20 10.76
N ALA A 410 23.32 -28.22 11.54
CA ALA A 410 22.67 -28.60 12.78
C ALA A 410 23.59 -28.32 13.98
N ASN A 411 23.31 -27.26 14.75
CA ASN A 411 24.13 -26.81 15.87
C ASN A 411 23.34 -26.84 17.20
N GLY A 412 23.48 -27.93 17.95
CA GLY A 412 22.77 -28.11 19.21
C GLY A 412 22.72 -29.56 19.68
N ARG A 413 22.11 -29.77 20.84
CA ARG A 413 21.74 -31.11 21.28
C ARG A 413 20.47 -31.54 20.54
N PHE A 414 20.46 -32.71 19.93
CA PHE A 414 19.32 -33.24 19.17
C PHE A 414 18.81 -32.31 18.04
N SER A 415 19.63 -31.40 17.52
CA SER A 415 19.26 -30.56 16.38
C SER A 415 19.31 -31.35 15.07
N ASN A 416 18.30 -31.22 14.21
CA ASN A 416 18.23 -31.86 12.90
C ASN A 416 18.16 -30.81 11.78
N ALA A 417 19.02 -30.91 10.77
CA ALA A 417 19.01 -30.09 9.56
C ALA A 417 19.11 -31.00 8.33
N SER A 418 18.02 -31.25 7.59
CA SER A 418 17.98 -32.37 6.65
C SER A 418 17.20 -32.13 5.36
N GLY A 419 17.83 -32.45 4.23
CA GLY A 419 17.21 -32.53 2.91
C GLY A 419 18.22 -32.50 1.77
N ALA A 420 17.92 -33.13 0.64
CA ALA A 420 18.74 -33.07 -0.57
C ALA A 420 18.67 -31.68 -1.24
N MET A 421 19.72 -31.27 -1.95
CA MET A 421 19.83 -29.98 -2.68
C MET A 421 19.54 -28.72 -1.82
N SER A 422 19.71 -28.81 -0.50
CA SER A 422 19.17 -27.86 0.46
C SER A 422 20.24 -27.16 1.31
N ASN A 423 19.90 -26.08 2.01
CA ASN A 423 20.76 -25.41 2.99
C ASN A 423 19.93 -25.07 4.24
N ASN A 424 19.41 -26.10 4.92
CA ASN A 424 18.60 -25.91 6.13
C ASN A 424 19.51 -25.66 7.35
N ILE A 425 19.09 -24.80 8.28
CA ILE A 425 19.86 -24.41 9.47
C ILE A 425 19.03 -24.62 10.74
N ALA A 426 19.43 -25.55 11.60
CA ALA A 426 18.82 -25.80 12.90
C ALA A 426 19.80 -25.48 14.02
N THR A 427 19.54 -24.43 14.81
CA THR A 427 20.39 -24.04 15.96
C THR A 427 19.59 -24.01 17.26
N GLY A 428 19.93 -24.91 18.17
CA GLY A 428 19.31 -25.02 19.50
C GLY A 428 18.99 -26.46 19.92
N ASN A 429 18.47 -26.62 21.14
CA ASN A 429 18.15 -27.94 21.70
C ASN A 429 16.87 -28.50 21.07
N GLY A 430 16.96 -29.57 20.28
CA GLY A 430 15.82 -30.15 19.57
C GLY A 430 15.28 -29.32 18.39
N ALA A 431 16.04 -28.35 17.88
CA ALA A 431 15.63 -27.57 16.71
C ALA A 431 15.61 -28.46 15.45
N ASN A 432 14.58 -28.35 14.61
CA ASN A 432 14.43 -29.09 13.35
C ASN A 432 14.29 -28.14 12.16
N ALA A 433 15.15 -28.26 11.15
CA ALA A 433 15.07 -27.54 9.89
C ALA A 433 15.12 -28.54 8.72
N SER A 434 13.99 -28.85 8.07
CA SER A 434 13.91 -30.05 7.22
C SER A 434 13.11 -29.88 5.93
N GLY A 435 13.70 -30.26 4.80
CA GLY A 435 13.04 -30.37 3.50
C GLY A 435 14.00 -30.23 2.33
N ASP A 436 13.76 -31.03 1.28
CA ASP A 436 14.55 -31.03 0.05
C ASP A 436 14.38 -29.71 -0.71
N LEU A 437 15.43 -29.26 -1.40
CA LEU A 437 15.53 -27.96 -2.09
C LEU A 437 15.29 -26.72 -1.17
N GLY A 438 15.15 -26.92 0.15
CA GLY A 438 14.84 -25.87 1.10
C GLY A 438 16.03 -25.02 1.56
N ARG A 439 15.74 -23.86 2.16
CA ARG A 439 16.66 -23.13 3.05
C ARG A 439 15.92 -22.73 4.32
N ASN A 440 15.37 -23.71 5.03
CA ASN A 440 14.61 -23.53 6.27
C ASN A 440 15.54 -23.18 7.44
N ILE A 441 15.10 -22.33 8.36
CA ILE A 441 15.91 -21.80 9.47
C ILE A 441 15.14 -21.96 10.80
N ALA A 442 15.57 -22.87 11.66
CA ALA A 442 15.02 -23.10 13.00
C ALA A 442 16.01 -22.65 14.08
N LEU A 443 15.65 -21.64 14.88
CA LEU A 443 16.49 -21.02 15.91
C LEU A 443 15.75 -21.04 17.25
N GLY A 444 16.17 -21.90 18.19
CA GLY A 444 15.54 -21.99 19.52
C GLY A 444 15.51 -23.39 20.13
N GLU A 445 14.91 -23.50 21.31
CA GLU A 445 14.56 -24.80 21.90
C GLU A 445 13.32 -25.35 21.19
N ALA A 446 13.43 -26.54 20.58
CA ALA A 446 12.34 -27.22 19.87
C ALA A 446 11.61 -26.36 18.82
N SER A 447 12.31 -25.45 18.14
CA SER A 447 11.79 -24.76 16.96
C SER A 447 11.74 -25.71 15.75
N ASN A 448 10.72 -25.58 14.90
CA ASN A 448 10.53 -26.39 13.69
C ASN A 448 10.38 -25.49 12.46
N ALA A 449 11.24 -25.64 11.46
CA ALA A 449 11.16 -24.98 10.16
C ALA A 449 11.16 -26.03 9.04
N SER A 450 10.02 -26.36 8.44
CA SER A 450 9.91 -27.61 7.65
C SER A 450 9.06 -27.55 6.39
N GLY A 451 9.63 -27.97 5.25
CA GLY A 451 8.93 -28.20 3.99
C GLY A 451 9.87 -28.31 2.79
N GLU A 452 9.48 -29.08 1.78
CA GLU A 452 10.14 -29.15 0.47
C GLU A 452 10.04 -27.79 -0.27
N GLU A 453 11.05 -27.44 -1.07
CA GLU A 453 11.16 -26.20 -1.85
C GLU A 453 10.90 -24.89 -1.06
N SER A 454 11.17 -24.87 0.25
CA SER A 454 10.69 -23.82 1.15
C SER A 454 11.77 -23.04 1.92
N TYR A 455 11.37 -21.87 2.42
CA TYR A 455 12.21 -20.84 3.04
C TYR A 455 11.68 -20.46 4.43
N ASN A 456 11.19 -21.45 5.20
CA ASN A 456 10.54 -21.18 6.48
C ASN A 456 11.54 -20.72 7.56
N ILE A 457 11.12 -19.80 8.43
CA ILE A 457 11.95 -19.27 9.52
C ILE A 457 11.20 -19.38 10.86
N ALA A 458 11.62 -20.30 11.72
CA ALA A 458 11.11 -20.47 13.08
C ALA A 458 12.12 -19.97 14.11
N ASN A 459 11.89 -18.77 14.68
CA ASN A 459 12.81 -18.11 15.61
C ASN A 459 12.17 -17.89 16.99
N GLY A 460 12.37 -18.82 17.89
CA GLY A 460 11.77 -18.82 19.23
C GLY A 460 11.75 -20.22 19.83
N ALA A 461 11.51 -20.33 21.14
CA ALA A 461 11.27 -21.63 21.74
C ALA A 461 9.89 -22.17 21.30
N PHE A 462 9.83 -23.42 20.85
CA PHE A 462 8.63 -24.10 20.37
C PHE A 462 7.90 -23.39 19.21
N SER A 463 8.58 -22.54 18.43
CA SER A 463 7.97 -21.94 17.24
C SER A 463 7.92 -22.91 16.05
N ASN A 464 6.88 -22.81 15.23
CA ASN A 464 6.67 -23.66 14.06
C ASN A 464 6.52 -22.80 12.81
N ALA A 465 7.29 -23.07 11.76
CA ALA A 465 7.16 -22.44 10.44
C ALA A 465 7.17 -23.55 9.38
N SER A 466 6.03 -23.87 8.74
CA SER A 466 5.91 -25.16 8.04
C SER A 466 5.03 -25.17 6.79
N GLY A 467 5.51 -25.86 5.75
CA GLY A 467 4.76 -26.22 4.55
C GLY A 467 5.63 -26.25 3.28
N ALA A 468 5.25 -27.07 2.30
CA ALA A 468 5.95 -27.13 1.01
C ALA A 468 5.79 -25.82 0.22
N MET A 469 6.80 -25.46 -0.58
CA MET A 469 6.84 -24.28 -1.47
C MET A 469 6.52 -22.94 -0.77
N SER A 470 6.81 -22.82 0.53
CA SER A 470 6.37 -21.70 1.38
C SER A 470 7.53 -20.84 1.90
N GLN A 471 7.21 -19.69 2.48
CA GLN A 471 8.15 -18.74 3.09
C GLN A 471 7.64 -18.27 4.46
N ASN A 472 7.12 -19.19 5.28
CA ASN A 472 6.45 -18.83 6.52
C ASN A 472 7.45 -18.40 7.61
N ILE A 473 7.09 -17.40 8.42
CA ILE A 473 7.96 -16.79 9.43
C ILE A 473 7.25 -16.80 10.78
N ALA A 474 7.73 -17.63 11.72
CA ALA A 474 7.21 -17.71 13.08
C ALA A 474 8.25 -17.21 14.09
N THR A 475 8.00 -16.07 14.73
CA THR A 475 8.90 -15.47 15.72
C THR A 475 8.25 -15.33 17.10
N GLY A 476 8.97 -15.76 18.14
CA GLY A 476 8.49 -15.74 19.54
C GLY A 476 8.10 -17.12 20.10
N LEU A 477 7.78 -17.14 21.41
CA LEU A 477 7.45 -18.37 22.13
C LEU A 477 6.14 -18.98 21.60
N ARG A 478 6.21 -20.18 21.02
CA ARG A 478 5.08 -20.91 20.44
C ARG A 478 4.33 -20.16 19.33
N ALA A 479 5.01 -19.30 18.58
CA ALA A 479 4.44 -18.76 17.33
C ALA A 479 4.31 -19.89 16.28
N ASP A 480 3.22 -19.92 15.51
CA ASP A 480 2.95 -20.90 14.46
C ASP A 480 2.66 -20.17 13.15
N ALA A 481 3.39 -20.49 12.08
CA ALA A 481 3.22 -19.93 10.74
C ALA A 481 3.19 -21.09 9.72
N SER A 482 2.01 -21.50 9.26
CA SER A 482 1.84 -22.80 8.61
C SER A 482 0.97 -22.78 7.36
N GLY A 483 1.35 -23.55 6.35
CA GLY A 483 0.64 -23.64 5.06
C GLY A 483 1.57 -24.00 3.90
N ALA A 484 1.07 -24.76 2.93
CA ALA A 484 1.75 -24.93 1.65
C ALA A 484 1.57 -23.68 0.77
N MET A 485 2.56 -23.36 -0.07
CA MET A 485 2.51 -22.25 -1.03
C MET A 485 2.18 -20.87 -0.41
N SER A 486 2.53 -20.65 0.87
CA SER A 486 2.15 -19.47 1.66
C SER A 486 3.33 -18.61 2.12
N ILE A 487 3.05 -17.36 2.50
CA ILE A 487 3.99 -16.42 3.15
C ILE A 487 3.33 -15.91 4.45
N ASN A 488 3.05 -16.83 5.37
CA ASN A 488 2.41 -16.52 6.64
C ASN A 488 3.42 -16.02 7.67
N ILE A 489 3.07 -14.97 8.43
CA ILE A 489 3.96 -14.29 9.37
C ILE A 489 3.31 -14.24 10.75
N ALA A 490 3.77 -15.08 11.67
CA ALA A 490 3.39 -15.05 13.08
C ALA A 490 4.49 -14.41 13.93
N THR A 491 4.16 -13.39 14.71
CA THR A 491 5.11 -12.64 15.54
C THR A 491 4.51 -12.35 16.91
N GLY A 492 5.00 -13.06 17.93
CA GLY A 492 4.65 -12.86 19.33
C GLY A 492 4.48 -14.16 20.13
N ASN A 493 3.89 -14.05 21.32
CA ASN A 493 3.65 -15.21 22.18
C ASN A 493 2.37 -15.93 21.71
N ARG A 494 2.48 -17.14 21.15
CA ARG A 494 1.34 -17.87 20.56
C ARG A 494 0.58 -17.08 19.49
N ALA A 495 1.29 -16.33 18.66
CA ALA A 495 0.71 -15.85 17.40
C ALA A 495 0.50 -17.05 16.46
N ASN A 496 -0.62 -17.12 15.76
CA ASN A 496 -0.89 -18.13 14.72
C ASN A 496 -1.18 -17.43 13.38
N ALA A 497 -0.44 -17.80 12.32
CA ALA A 497 -0.67 -17.36 10.96
C ALA A 497 -0.78 -18.59 10.04
N SER A 498 -1.99 -19.02 9.69
CA SER A 498 -2.20 -20.36 9.08
C SER A 498 -3.09 -20.38 7.83
N GLY A 499 -2.73 -21.19 6.84
CA GLY A 499 -3.51 -21.41 5.62
C GLY A 499 -2.66 -21.76 4.40
N ALA A 500 -3.14 -22.67 3.54
CA ALA A 500 -2.52 -22.90 2.23
C ALA A 500 -2.74 -21.71 1.29
N GLU A 501 -1.79 -21.43 0.40
CA GLU A 501 -1.86 -20.35 -0.62
C GLU A 501 -2.13 -18.94 -0.05
N SER A 502 -1.80 -18.71 1.24
CA SER A 502 -2.15 -17.48 1.98
C SER A 502 -0.94 -16.61 2.32
N ASN A 503 -1.20 -15.34 2.66
CA ASN A 503 -0.21 -14.35 3.12
C ASN A 503 -0.69 -13.72 4.44
N ASN A 504 -0.99 -14.56 5.43
CA ASN A 504 -1.61 -14.16 6.69
C ASN A 504 -0.59 -13.58 7.68
N ILE A 505 -0.95 -12.52 8.40
CA ILE A 505 -0.04 -11.80 9.31
C ILE A 505 -0.66 -11.71 10.70
N ALA A 506 -0.12 -12.45 11.67
CA ALA A 506 -0.51 -12.38 13.08
C ALA A 506 0.61 -11.74 13.91
N ASN A 507 0.45 -10.49 14.30
CA ASN A 507 1.44 -9.72 15.04
C ASN A 507 0.89 -9.27 16.41
N GLY A 508 1.22 -10.03 17.44
CA GLY A 508 0.71 -9.86 18.79
C GLY A 508 0.89 -11.10 19.66
N SER A 509 0.50 -11.00 20.93
CA SER A 509 0.38 -12.21 21.76
C SER A 509 -1.03 -12.79 21.58
N PHE A 510 -1.15 -14.09 21.36
CA PHE A 510 -2.41 -14.79 21.08
C PHE A 510 -3.19 -14.29 19.85
N SER A 511 -2.55 -13.55 18.93
CA SER A 511 -3.20 -13.10 17.69
C SER A 511 -3.35 -14.26 16.70
N ASN A 512 -4.48 -14.34 16.01
CA ASN A 512 -4.79 -15.37 15.02
C ASN A 512 -5.06 -14.74 13.64
N ALA A 513 -4.37 -15.17 12.59
CA ALA A 513 -4.62 -14.78 11.21
C ALA A 513 -4.74 -16.05 10.35
N SER A 514 -5.95 -16.45 9.96
CA SER A 514 -6.17 -17.81 9.45
C SER A 514 -7.13 -17.91 8.26
N GLY A 515 -6.79 -18.76 7.29
CA GLY A 515 -7.66 -19.14 6.17
C GLY A 515 -6.88 -19.51 4.91
N ALA A 516 -7.38 -20.44 4.10
CA ALA A 516 -6.79 -20.76 2.79
C ALA A 516 -6.97 -19.60 1.79
N MET A 517 -6.03 -19.43 0.85
CA MET A 517 -6.06 -18.43 -0.24
C MET A 517 -6.25 -16.97 0.22
N SER A 518 -5.96 -16.67 1.50
CA SER A 518 -6.32 -15.41 2.18
C SER A 518 -5.13 -14.48 2.44
N GLN A 519 -5.41 -13.24 2.85
CA GLN A 519 -4.41 -12.24 3.25
C GLN A 519 -4.89 -11.52 4.53
N ASN A 520 -5.26 -12.31 5.53
CA ASN A 520 -5.83 -11.86 6.78
C ASN A 520 -4.74 -11.29 7.71
N ILE A 521 -5.02 -10.18 8.40
CA ILE A 521 -4.06 -9.42 9.21
C ILE A 521 -4.64 -9.21 10.61
N ALA A 522 -4.07 -9.87 11.61
CA ALA A 522 -4.41 -9.69 13.02
C ALA A 522 -3.27 -8.99 13.78
N THR A 523 -3.56 -7.85 14.37
CA THR A 523 -2.58 -6.98 15.03
C THR A 523 -3.03 -6.60 16.44
N GLY A 524 -2.25 -6.97 17.44
CA GLY A 524 -2.54 -6.71 18.86
C GLY A 524 -2.78 -7.97 19.70
N LEU A 525 -3.14 -7.77 20.97
CA LEU A 525 -3.34 -8.86 21.93
C LEU A 525 -4.65 -9.58 21.60
N ARG A 526 -4.62 -10.90 21.33
CA ARG A 526 -5.83 -11.71 21.02
C ARG A 526 -6.66 -11.20 19.83
N ALA A 527 -6.09 -10.41 18.92
CA ALA A 527 -6.76 -10.03 17.68
C ALA A 527 -6.97 -11.27 16.78
N ASP A 528 -8.13 -11.41 16.15
CA ASP A 528 -8.48 -12.55 15.29
C ASP A 528 -8.91 -12.05 13.91
N ALA A 529 -8.26 -12.52 12.85
CA ALA A 529 -8.57 -12.21 11.46
C ALA A 529 -8.71 -13.53 10.68
N SER A 530 -9.94 -13.95 10.38
CA SER A 530 -10.21 -15.32 9.94
C SER A 530 -11.12 -15.41 8.71
N GLY A 531 -10.92 -16.44 7.89
CA GLY A 531 -11.78 -16.78 6.76
C GLY A 531 -11.02 -17.06 5.47
N ASP A 532 -11.43 -18.09 4.75
CA ASP A 532 -10.85 -18.49 3.46
C ASP A 532 -11.18 -17.45 2.38
N LEU A 533 -10.24 -17.23 1.45
CA LEU A 533 -10.26 -16.20 0.40
C LEU A 533 -10.38 -14.74 0.90
N GLY A 534 -10.40 -14.51 2.22
CA GLY A 534 -10.56 -13.19 2.83
C GLY A 534 -9.30 -12.30 2.76
N ARG A 535 -9.48 -11.00 3.01
CA ARG A 535 -8.41 -10.08 3.40
C ARG A 535 -8.85 -9.24 4.60
N ASN A 536 -9.21 -9.94 5.68
CA ASN A 536 -9.76 -9.38 6.90
C ASN A 536 -8.68 -8.72 7.76
N ILE A 537 -8.99 -7.60 8.41
CA ILE A 537 -8.03 -6.81 9.19
C ILE A 537 -8.56 -6.58 10.60
N ALA A 538 -7.97 -7.24 11.60
CA ALA A 538 -8.20 -7.00 13.01
C ALA A 538 -7.05 -6.21 13.64
N SER A 539 -7.35 -5.11 14.33
CA SER A 539 -6.38 -4.18 14.91
C SER A 539 -6.84 -3.71 16.29
N GLY A 540 -6.32 -4.30 17.36
CA GLY A 540 -6.74 -3.98 18.73
C GLY A 540 -6.41 -5.06 19.77
N ASP A 541 -6.87 -4.87 21.01
CA ASP A 541 -6.98 -5.96 21.99
C ASP A 541 -8.34 -6.66 21.79
N ALA A 542 -8.33 -7.96 21.51
CA ALA A 542 -9.50 -8.79 21.24
C ALA A 542 -10.46 -8.25 20.16
N SER A 543 -9.92 -7.62 19.10
CA SER A 543 -10.66 -7.33 17.87
C SER A 543 -10.87 -8.60 17.03
N ASN A 544 -12.03 -8.73 16.37
CA ASN A 544 -12.35 -9.84 15.47
C ASN A 544 -12.74 -9.31 14.08
N ALA A 545 -12.11 -9.83 13.02
CA ALA A 545 -12.47 -9.58 11.63
C ALA A 545 -12.63 -10.92 10.88
N SER A 546 -13.86 -11.40 10.66
CA SER A 546 -14.11 -12.80 10.29
C SER A 546 -15.10 -13.01 9.14
N GLY A 547 -14.81 -13.94 8.23
CA GLY A 547 -15.74 -14.42 7.19
C GLY A 547 -15.07 -14.91 5.92
N GLU A 548 -15.66 -15.89 5.25
CA GLU A 548 -15.20 -16.37 3.93
C GLU A 548 -15.45 -15.32 2.83
N GLU A 549 -14.55 -15.23 1.84
CA GLU A 549 -14.57 -14.27 0.72
C GLU A 549 -14.74 -12.78 1.12
N SER A 550 -14.35 -12.40 2.34
CA SER A 550 -14.67 -11.10 2.94
C SER A 550 -13.48 -10.12 3.05
N TYR A 551 -13.81 -8.84 3.26
CA TYR A 551 -12.90 -7.70 3.38
C TYR A 551 -13.20 -6.88 4.65
N ASN A 552 -13.44 -7.58 5.75
CA ASN A 552 -13.88 -7.02 7.02
C ASN A 552 -12.75 -6.31 7.78
N ILE A 553 -13.04 -5.17 8.40
CA ILE A 553 -12.06 -4.34 9.10
C ILE A 553 -12.55 -4.03 10.51
N ALA A 554 -11.90 -4.59 11.54
CA ALA A 554 -12.17 -4.34 12.95
C ALA A 554 -10.99 -3.61 13.60
N ASN A 555 -11.14 -2.31 13.86
CA ASN A 555 -10.10 -1.43 14.38
C ASN A 555 -10.52 -0.75 15.69
N GLY A 556 -10.09 -1.32 16.81
CA GLY A 556 -10.46 -0.92 18.16
C GLY A 556 -10.26 -2.07 19.14
N ALA A 557 -10.25 -1.79 20.45
CA ALA A 557 -10.36 -2.87 21.43
C ALA A 557 -11.77 -3.45 21.37
N PHE A 558 -11.91 -4.78 21.39
CA PHE A 558 -13.18 -5.51 21.34
C PHE A 558 -14.08 -5.22 20.12
N SER A 559 -13.55 -4.62 19.04
CA SER A 559 -14.34 -4.36 17.83
C SER A 559 -14.58 -5.64 17.03
N ASN A 560 -15.78 -5.83 16.49
CA ASN A 560 -16.18 -6.98 15.66
C ASN A 560 -16.55 -6.52 14.24
N ALA A 561 -15.98 -7.15 13.21
CA ALA A 561 -16.39 -6.98 11.82
C ALA A 561 -16.58 -8.36 11.18
N SER A 562 -17.82 -8.80 10.95
CA SER A 562 -18.09 -10.22 10.67
C SER A 562 -19.15 -10.50 9.61
N GLY A 563 -18.87 -11.40 8.68
CA GLY A 563 -19.84 -11.97 7.73
C GLY A 563 -19.19 -12.52 6.46
N ALA A 564 -19.78 -13.54 5.85
CA ALA A 564 -19.35 -14.06 4.55
C ALA A 564 -19.60 -13.05 3.42
N MET A 565 -18.73 -13.01 2.41
CA MET A 565 -18.82 -12.17 1.21
C MET A 565 -19.02 -10.66 1.49
N SER A 566 -18.58 -10.18 2.65
CA SER A 566 -18.92 -8.84 3.19
C SER A 566 -17.73 -7.89 3.28
N ASN A 567 -18.01 -6.58 3.36
CA ASN A 567 -17.03 -5.51 3.57
C ASN A 567 -17.41 -4.67 4.81
N ASN A 568 -17.67 -5.32 5.94
CA ASN A 568 -18.10 -4.67 7.17
C ASN A 568 -16.91 -3.98 7.87
N ILE A 569 -17.13 -2.77 8.40
CA ILE A 569 -16.10 -1.91 8.99
C ILE A 569 -16.54 -1.48 10.39
N ALA A 570 -15.84 -1.95 11.42
CA ALA A 570 -16.02 -1.55 12.81
C ALA A 570 -14.81 -0.74 13.29
N THR A 571 -15.02 0.50 13.72
CA THR A 571 -13.97 1.41 14.18
C THR A 571 -14.36 2.07 15.51
N GLY A 572 -13.70 1.68 16.61
CA GLY A 572 -14.04 2.14 17.96
C GLY A 572 -14.02 1.03 19.00
N ASN A 573 -14.07 1.37 20.29
CA ASN A 573 -14.02 0.37 21.37
C ASN A 573 -15.37 -0.36 21.48
N GLY A 574 -15.39 -1.67 21.23
CA GLY A 574 -16.61 -2.48 21.20
C GLY A 574 -17.57 -2.15 20.04
N ALA A 575 -17.07 -1.56 18.95
CA ALA A 575 -17.88 -1.35 17.75
C ALA A 575 -18.17 -2.68 17.04
N ASP A 576 -19.40 -2.90 16.57
CA ASP A 576 -19.83 -4.13 15.88
C ASP A 576 -20.39 -3.80 14.48
N ALA A 577 -19.83 -4.41 13.44
CA ALA A 577 -20.29 -4.30 12.06
C ALA A 577 -20.48 -5.70 11.48
N SER A 578 -21.73 -6.16 11.34
CA SER A 578 -22.01 -7.58 11.13
C SER A 578 -23.08 -7.87 10.07
N GLY A 579 -22.96 -9.00 9.38
CA GLY A 579 -23.94 -9.51 8.41
C GLY A 579 -23.33 -9.95 7.08
N ASP A 580 -23.80 -11.08 6.56
CA ASP A 580 -23.35 -11.67 5.29
C ASP A 580 -23.79 -10.81 4.10
N LEU A 581 -22.94 -10.73 3.07
CA LEU A 581 -23.05 -9.82 1.92
C LEU A 581 -23.14 -8.32 2.31
N GLY A 582 -22.93 -7.99 3.59
CA GLY A 582 -23.05 -6.64 4.14
C GLY A 582 -21.90 -5.71 3.75
N ARG A 583 -22.16 -4.41 3.84
CA ARG A 583 -21.18 -3.32 3.75
C ARG A 583 -21.44 -2.31 4.88
N ASN A 584 -21.64 -2.85 6.08
CA ASN A 584 -22.03 -2.13 7.28
C ASN A 584 -20.85 -1.36 7.89
N ILE A 585 -21.10 -0.16 8.43
CA ILE A 585 -20.08 0.74 8.98
C ILE A 585 -20.47 1.17 10.39
N ALA A 586 -19.80 0.61 11.40
CA ALA A 586 -19.89 1.04 12.79
C ALA A 586 -18.67 1.91 13.14
N SER A 587 -18.90 3.16 13.55
CA SER A 587 -17.85 4.12 13.88
C SER A 587 -18.16 4.88 15.17
N GLY A 588 -17.48 4.51 16.25
CA GLY A 588 -17.65 5.05 17.59
C GLY A 588 -17.67 3.95 18.65
N ASP A 589 -17.39 4.32 19.90
CA ASP A 589 -17.39 3.36 21.02
C ASP A 589 -18.78 2.74 21.21
N SER A 590 -18.85 1.40 21.15
CA SER A 590 -20.08 0.62 21.24
C SER A 590 -21.15 0.99 20.20
N SER A 591 -20.74 1.41 18.99
CA SER A 591 -21.64 1.54 17.84
C SER A 591 -21.95 0.17 17.21
N ASN A 592 -23.19 -0.06 16.76
CA ASN A 592 -23.59 -1.30 16.06
C ASN A 592 -24.16 -1.00 14.67
N ALA A 593 -23.67 -1.69 13.64
CA ALA A 593 -24.16 -1.64 12.27
C ALA A 593 -24.40 -3.07 11.75
N SER A 594 -25.65 -3.56 11.77
CA SER A 594 -25.92 -5.01 11.61
C SER A 594 -27.05 -5.39 10.64
N GLY A 595 -26.80 -6.38 9.78
CA GLY A 595 -27.81 -7.03 8.93
C GLY A 595 -27.25 -7.66 7.65
N GLU A 596 -27.89 -8.73 7.18
CA GLU A 596 -27.56 -9.37 5.89
C GLU A 596 -27.95 -8.46 4.70
N GLU A 597 -27.16 -8.53 3.61
CA GLU A 597 -27.33 -7.74 2.37
C GLU A 597 -27.48 -6.22 2.58
N SER A 598 -26.94 -5.67 3.67
CA SER A 598 -27.22 -4.31 4.14
C SER A 598 -26.01 -3.34 4.11
N TYR A 599 -26.31 -2.05 4.21
CA TYR A 599 -25.40 -0.90 4.10
C TYR A 599 -25.61 0.06 5.28
N ASN A 600 -25.82 -0.50 6.46
CA ASN A 600 -26.15 0.23 7.67
C ASN A 600 -24.93 1.05 8.16
N ILE A 601 -25.14 2.30 8.54
CA ILE A 601 -24.09 3.22 8.99
C ILE A 601 -24.44 3.74 10.39
N ALA A 602 -23.68 3.32 11.40
CA ALA A 602 -23.79 3.78 12.79
C ALA A 602 -22.57 4.62 13.17
N ASN A 603 -22.70 5.94 13.15
CA ASN A 603 -21.62 6.90 13.40
C ASN A 603 -21.88 7.72 14.67
N GLY A 604 -21.27 7.30 15.77
CA GLY A 604 -21.38 7.92 17.09
C GLY A 604 -21.37 6.87 18.20
N ALA A 605 -20.88 7.24 19.39
CA ALA A 605 -20.87 6.31 20.53
C ALA A 605 -22.29 5.84 20.88
N PHE A 606 -22.48 4.53 21.07
CA PHE A 606 -23.78 3.88 21.29
C PHE A 606 -24.82 4.10 20.18
N SER A 607 -24.42 4.44 18.95
CA SER A 607 -25.34 4.50 17.80
C SER A 607 -25.66 3.11 17.26
N ASN A 608 -26.89 2.88 16.80
CA ASN A 608 -27.35 1.61 16.25
C ASN A 608 -27.98 1.82 14.86
N ALA A 609 -27.48 1.12 13.85
CA ALA A 609 -28.08 1.06 12.50
C ALA A 609 -28.30 -0.41 12.13
N SER A 610 -29.55 -0.87 11.99
CA SER A 610 -29.81 -2.32 11.94
C SER A 610 -31.01 -2.77 11.11
N GLY A 611 -30.81 -3.78 10.26
CA GLY A 611 -31.85 -4.49 9.52
C GLY A 611 -31.32 -5.20 8.27
N ALA A 612 -31.95 -6.30 7.85
CA ALA A 612 -31.62 -6.96 6.59
C ALA A 612 -32.07 -6.12 5.36
N MET A 613 -31.33 -6.23 4.25
CA MET A 613 -31.62 -5.55 2.96
C MET A 613 -31.84 -4.02 3.09
N SER A 614 -31.14 -3.36 4.03
CA SER A 614 -31.42 -1.98 4.44
C SER A 614 -30.21 -1.05 4.33
N ASN A 615 -30.46 0.26 4.27
CA ASN A 615 -29.46 1.32 4.22
C ASN A 615 -29.71 2.32 5.38
N ASN A 616 -29.87 1.84 6.62
CA ASN A 616 -30.19 2.70 7.76
C ASN A 616 -28.97 3.53 8.18
N ILE A 617 -29.19 4.80 8.54
CA ILE A 617 -28.12 5.74 8.92
C ILE A 617 -28.42 6.33 10.30
N ALA A 618 -27.68 5.89 11.31
CA ALA A 618 -27.67 6.46 12.66
C ALA A 618 -26.43 7.35 12.85
N THR A 619 -26.63 8.62 13.18
CA THR A 619 -25.57 9.62 13.30
C THR A 619 -25.75 10.44 14.58
N GLY A 620 -24.78 10.36 15.49
CA GLY A 620 -24.81 10.99 16.81
C GLY A 620 -24.91 10.00 17.98
N THR A 621 -24.52 10.46 19.18
CA THR A 621 -24.47 9.62 20.38
C THR A 621 -25.85 9.07 20.75
N GLY A 622 -25.99 7.75 20.77
CA GLY A 622 -27.26 7.08 21.08
C GLY A 622 -28.32 7.15 19.98
N ALA A 623 -27.98 7.52 18.74
CA ALA A 623 -28.93 7.52 17.63
C ALA A 623 -29.32 6.08 17.24
N ASN A 624 -30.59 5.83 16.92
CA ASN A 624 -31.09 4.53 16.45
C ASN A 624 -31.78 4.66 15.08
N ALA A 625 -31.33 3.88 14.09
CA ALA A 625 -31.93 3.79 12.76
C ALA A 625 -32.20 2.31 12.41
N SER A 626 -33.44 1.83 12.45
CA SER A 626 -33.68 0.38 12.44
C SER A 626 -34.92 -0.10 11.69
N GLY A 627 -34.75 -1.10 10.82
CA GLY A 627 -35.82 -1.81 10.13
C GLY A 627 -35.32 -2.61 8.92
N GLU A 628 -36.01 -3.69 8.57
CA GLU A 628 -35.75 -4.48 7.35
C GLU A 628 -36.26 -3.75 6.11
N GLU A 629 -35.61 -3.97 4.95
CA GLU A 629 -35.96 -3.35 3.65
C GLU A 629 -36.05 -1.81 3.67
N SER A 630 -35.35 -1.16 4.61
CA SER A 630 -35.58 0.25 4.96
C SER A 630 -34.37 1.16 4.78
N ASN A 631 -34.61 2.46 4.85
CA ASN A 631 -33.65 3.53 4.64
C ASN A 631 -33.83 4.63 5.72
N ASN A 632 -34.00 4.22 6.97
CA ASN A 632 -34.26 5.15 8.08
C ASN A 632 -33.04 6.02 8.38
N ILE A 633 -33.24 7.30 8.68
CA ILE A 633 -32.17 8.27 8.97
C ILE A 633 -32.39 8.90 10.34
N ALA A 634 -31.58 8.52 11.32
CA ALA A 634 -31.52 9.14 12.63
C ALA A 634 -30.28 10.05 12.73
N ASN A 635 -30.49 11.36 12.87
CA ASN A 635 -29.43 12.37 12.90
C ASN A 635 -29.59 13.29 14.11
N GLY A 636 -28.86 12.97 15.17
CA GLY A 636 -28.89 13.69 16.43
C GLY A 636 -28.57 12.78 17.62
N SER A 637 -28.21 13.37 18.76
CA SER A 637 -28.04 12.55 19.96
C SER A 637 -29.40 12.04 20.44
N PHE A 638 -29.51 10.73 20.60
CA PHE A 638 -30.75 10.01 20.95
C PHE A 638 -31.94 10.24 19.99
N SER A 639 -31.69 10.53 18.71
CA SER A 639 -32.73 10.46 17.67
C SER A 639 -33.11 9.00 17.36
N ASN A 640 -34.37 8.72 17.08
CA ASN A 640 -34.87 7.40 16.71
C ASN A 640 -35.63 7.44 15.38
N ALA A 641 -35.16 6.69 14.38
CA ALA A 641 -35.85 6.49 13.10
C ALA A 641 -36.07 4.99 12.87
N SER A 642 -37.31 4.49 12.80
CA SER A 642 -37.52 3.03 12.76
C SER A 642 -38.82 2.55 12.12
N GLY A 643 -38.72 1.47 11.34
CA GLY A 643 -39.83 0.72 10.76
C GLY A 643 -39.40 -0.09 9.54
N ASN A 644 -40.10 -1.18 9.24
CA ASN A 644 -39.80 -2.01 8.07
C ASN A 644 -40.35 -1.38 6.77
N ASN A 645 -39.66 -1.56 5.64
CA ASN A 645 -40.00 -1.01 4.33
C ASN A 645 -40.31 0.51 4.39
N SER A 646 -39.37 1.32 4.89
CA SER A 646 -39.64 2.72 5.27
C SER A 646 -38.46 3.67 5.02
N PHE A 647 -38.74 4.98 4.96
CA PHE A 647 -37.75 6.06 4.80
C PHE A 647 -37.87 7.09 5.95
N ASN A 648 -38.18 6.66 7.17
CA ASN A 648 -38.37 7.60 8.28
C ASN A 648 -37.10 8.43 8.56
N THR A 649 -37.25 9.73 8.80
CA THR A 649 -36.12 10.64 9.08
C THR A 649 -36.34 11.40 10.39
N ALA A 650 -35.51 11.13 11.40
CA ALA A 650 -35.49 11.81 12.69
C ALA A 650 -34.23 12.68 12.82
N SER A 651 -34.35 13.98 12.60
CA SER A 651 -33.23 14.95 12.62
C SER A 651 -33.33 15.93 13.78
N GLY A 652 -32.60 15.69 14.86
CA GLY A 652 -32.63 16.49 16.09
C GLY A 652 -32.25 15.71 17.34
N ILE A 653 -31.97 16.42 18.44
CA ILE A 653 -31.75 15.76 19.74
C ILE A 653 -33.11 15.27 20.27
N TYR A 654 -33.22 13.97 20.56
CA TYR A 654 -34.47 13.27 20.92
C TYR A 654 -35.61 13.37 19.88
N SER A 655 -35.32 13.54 18.58
CA SER A 655 -36.35 13.41 17.54
C SER A 655 -36.77 11.95 17.34
N ILE A 656 -38.02 11.71 16.97
CA ILE A 656 -38.59 10.38 16.75
C ILE A 656 -39.35 10.38 15.42
N ALA A 657 -39.02 9.48 14.50
CA ALA A 657 -39.72 9.29 13.22
C ALA A 657 -39.94 7.80 12.98
N THR A 658 -41.15 7.27 13.17
CA THR A 658 -41.31 5.80 13.24
C THR A 658 -42.62 5.25 12.67
N GLY A 659 -42.50 4.15 11.94
CA GLY A 659 -43.57 3.25 11.55
C GLY A 659 -43.26 2.47 10.26
N ASP A 660 -44.00 1.38 10.03
CA ASP A 660 -43.81 0.50 8.88
C ASP A 660 -44.49 1.06 7.61
N ASN A 661 -43.91 0.80 6.44
CA ASN A 661 -44.42 1.28 5.13
C ASN A 661 -44.60 2.81 5.08
N SER A 662 -43.66 3.57 5.65
CA SER A 662 -43.86 5.01 5.93
C SER A 662 -42.63 5.89 5.65
N ASP A 663 -42.90 7.18 5.39
CA ASP A 663 -41.89 8.22 5.13
C ASP A 663 -42.03 9.35 6.17
N ASN A 664 -42.14 9.01 7.46
CA ASN A 664 -42.35 10.03 8.50
C ASN A 664 -41.10 10.89 8.72
N TYR A 665 -41.28 12.20 8.93
CA TYR A 665 -40.23 13.21 8.88
C TYR A 665 -40.27 14.13 10.11
N ALA A 666 -39.41 13.89 11.10
CA ALA A 666 -39.34 14.67 12.34
C ALA A 666 -38.05 15.49 12.41
N VAL A 667 -38.15 16.83 12.32
CA VAL A 667 -37.00 17.74 12.33
C VAL A 667 -37.09 18.76 13.47
N GLY A 668 -36.24 18.57 14.46
CA GLY A 668 -36.07 19.47 15.59
C GLY A 668 -35.99 18.75 16.94
N ARG A 669 -35.75 19.52 18.00
CA ARG A 669 -35.50 18.97 19.34
C ARG A 669 -36.80 18.45 19.97
N ASN A 670 -36.87 17.15 20.23
CA ASN A 670 -38.09 16.42 20.58
C ASN A 670 -39.21 16.58 19.53
N ALA A 671 -38.89 16.61 18.24
CA ALA A 671 -39.90 16.47 17.18
C ALA A 671 -40.37 15.01 17.09
N ILE A 672 -41.65 14.77 16.88
CA ILE A 672 -42.25 13.43 16.79
C ILE A 672 -43.03 13.33 15.48
N ALA A 673 -42.74 12.30 14.68
CA ALA A 673 -43.53 11.91 13.52
C ALA A 673 -43.80 10.40 13.60
N PHE A 674 -45.07 9.99 13.66
CA PHE A 674 -45.43 8.61 14.02
C PHE A 674 -46.57 8.06 13.17
N GLY A 675 -46.44 6.84 12.66
CA GLY A 675 -47.55 6.12 12.04
C GLY A 675 -47.11 5.06 11.01
N ASN A 676 -47.94 4.03 10.84
CA ASN A 676 -47.76 3.06 9.77
C ASN A 676 -48.54 3.50 8.51
N ASN A 677 -48.01 3.22 7.32
CA ASN A 677 -48.56 3.69 6.03
C ASN A 677 -48.72 5.22 5.94
N SER A 678 -47.83 6.01 6.55
CA SER A 678 -47.97 7.47 6.70
C SER A 678 -46.79 8.27 6.17
N THR A 679 -47.01 9.58 5.97
CA THR A 679 -46.00 10.55 5.54
C THR A 679 -45.99 11.78 6.47
N ASN A 680 -46.12 11.52 7.78
CA ASN A 680 -46.30 12.57 8.78
C ASN A 680 -45.06 13.45 8.94
N ASN A 681 -45.24 14.76 9.04
CA ASN A 681 -44.17 15.73 8.94
C ASN A 681 -44.20 16.73 10.11
N ALA A 682 -43.24 16.62 11.03
CA ALA A 682 -43.14 17.44 12.24
C ALA A 682 -41.84 18.25 12.27
N ILE A 683 -41.92 19.51 11.85
CA ILE A 683 -40.77 20.44 11.81
C ILE A 683 -40.92 21.48 12.92
N GLY A 684 -40.10 21.36 13.96
CA GLY A 684 -40.15 22.24 15.12
C GLY A 684 -39.50 21.64 16.38
N ARG A 685 -39.40 22.48 17.42
CA ARG A 685 -39.10 22.02 18.78
C ARG A 685 -40.40 21.60 19.44
N PHE A 686 -40.51 20.35 19.88
CA PHE A 686 -41.78 19.75 20.36
C PHE A 686 -42.92 19.76 19.32
N SER A 687 -42.64 19.72 18.01
CA SER A 687 -43.67 19.48 17.00
C SER A 687 -44.07 18.01 16.97
N ASP A 688 -45.35 17.69 16.79
CA ASP A 688 -45.88 16.32 16.84
C ASP A 688 -46.86 16.06 15.68
N ALA A 689 -46.54 15.11 14.80
CA ALA A 689 -47.37 14.69 13.69
C ALA A 689 -47.64 13.17 13.74
N SER A 690 -48.83 12.74 14.16
CA SER A 690 -49.09 11.33 14.47
C SER A 690 -50.36 10.77 13.85
N GLY A 691 -50.32 9.55 13.32
CA GLY A 691 -51.48 8.79 12.88
C GLY A 691 -51.14 7.77 11.80
N SER A 692 -51.81 6.61 11.80
CA SER A 692 -51.68 5.61 10.73
C SER A 692 -52.48 6.02 9.49
N ASN A 693 -52.03 5.57 8.30
CA ASN A 693 -52.64 5.90 7.00
C ASN A 693 -52.80 7.42 6.75
N SER A 694 -51.92 8.25 7.30
CA SER A 694 -52.10 9.72 7.37
C SER A 694 -50.94 10.52 6.77
N ALA A 695 -51.17 11.80 6.50
CA ALA A 695 -50.18 12.76 6.01
C ALA A 695 -50.32 14.09 6.78
N ASN A 696 -50.19 13.99 8.10
CA ASN A 696 -50.34 15.10 9.03
C ASN A 696 -49.09 15.99 9.03
N ILE A 697 -49.27 17.31 9.13
CA ILE A 697 -48.21 18.31 9.03
C ILE A 697 -48.22 19.23 10.25
N SER A 698 -47.13 19.26 11.01
CA SER A 698 -46.88 20.19 12.12
C SER A 698 -45.64 21.03 11.87
N TYR A 699 -45.82 22.33 11.61
CA TYR A 699 -44.74 23.27 11.35
C TYR A 699 -44.71 24.39 12.39
N GLY A 700 -43.88 24.25 13.43
CA GLY A 700 -43.76 25.24 14.50
C GLY A 700 -43.33 24.65 15.84
N ALA A 701 -42.92 25.51 16.77
CA ALA A 701 -42.61 25.07 18.13
C ALA A 701 -43.91 24.66 18.85
N GLY A 702 -44.03 23.41 19.30
CA GLY A 702 -45.25 22.91 19.91
C GLY A 702 -46.45 22.78 18.97
N ALA A 703 -46.25 22.76 17.65
CA ALA A 703 -47.32 22.47 16.69
C ALA A 703 -47.73 20.99 16.76
N VAL A 704 -49.03 20.69 16.77
CA VAL A 704 -49.58 19.34 16.95
C VAL A 704 -50.57 19.03 15.83
N SER A 705 -50.40 17.90 15.14
CA SER A 705 -51.24 17.45 14.04
C SER A 705 -51.50 15.95 14.12
N GLN A 706 -52.68 15.53 14.59
CA GLN A 706 -52.93 14.14 15.00
C GLN A 706 -54.20 13.55 14.37
N GLY A 707 -54.19 12.25 14.07
CA GLY A 707 -55.39 11.46 13.73
C GLY A 707 -55.14 10.38 12.68
N ASP A 708 -55.81 9.24 12.78
CA ASP A 708 -55.70 8.17 11.79
C ASP A 708 -56.48 8.52 10.50
N ASN A 709 -55.99 8.08 9.34
CA ASN A 709 -56.58 8.32 8.01
C ASN A 709 -56.81 9.83 7.69
N SER A 710 -55.95 10.72 8.19
CA SER A 710 -56.16 12.18 8.16
C SER A 710 -55.04 12.98 7.43
N PHE A 711 -55.32 14.25 7.16
CA PHE A 711 -54.44 15.22 6.46
C PHE A 711 -54.31 16.53 7.26
N ASN A 712 -54.28 16.43 8.59
CA ASN A 712 -54.36 17.55 9.50
C ASN A 712 -53.10 18.43 9.45
N THR A 713 -53.28 19.75 9.39
CA THR A 713 -52.21 20.72 9.17
C THR A 713 -52.17 21.80 10.25
N ALA A 714 -51.18 21.76 11.13
CA ALA A 714 -50.91 22.77 12.16
C ALA A 714 -49.65 23.58 11.82
N ILE A 715 -49.78 24.91 11.73
CA ILE A 715 -48.67 25.82 11.40
C ILE A 715 -48.62 26.95 12.43
N GLY A 716 -47.50 27.13 13.12
CA GLY A 716 -47.29 28.18 14.14
C GLY A 716 -46.88 27.69 15.53
N ASP A 717 -46.56 28.63 16.43
CA ASP A 717 -46.27 28.33 17.85
C ASP A 717 -47.53 27.78 18.55
N GLY A 718 -47.48 26.53 19.02
CA GLY A 718 -48.55 25.92 19.81
C GLY A 718 -49.89 25.71 19.08
N SER A 719 -49.93 25.63 17.75
CA SER A 719 -51.17 25.32 17.01
C SER A 719 -51.53 23.83 17.10
N ASN A 720 -52.82 23.50 17.03
CA ASN A 720 -53.33 22.12 17.06
C ASN A 720 -54.29 21.86 15.90
N ALA A 721 -54.11 20.75 15.19
CA ALA A 721 -54.98 20.25 14.12
C ALA A 721 -55.26 18.76 14.35
N SER A 722 -56.43 18.38 14.89
CA SER A 722 -56.60 17.04 15.48
C SER A 722 -57.93 16.36 15.15
N GLY A 723 -57.88 15.10 14.73
CA GLY A 723 -59.03 14.18 14.65
C GLY A 723 -58.92 13.16 13.51
N ASP A 724 -59.59 12.02 13.66
CA ASP A 724 -59.53 10.92 12.70
C ASP A 724 -60.36 11.20 11.44
N SER A 725 -59.93 10.65 10.30
CA SER A 725 -60.61 10.79 8.99
C SER A 725 -60.87 12.25 8.58
N SER A 726 -60.02 13.18 9.01
CA SER A 726 -60.25 14.63 8.90
C SER A 726 -59.15 15.37 8.11
N ASN A 727 -59.43 16.62 7.75
CA ASN A 727 -58.50 17.56 7.10
C ASN A 727 -58.67 18.94 7.75
N ASN A 728 -58.31 19.01 9.03
CA ASN A 728 -58.39 20.20 9.85
C ASN A 728 -57.12 21.06 9.69
N ILE A 729 -57.27 22.39 9.62
CA ILE A 729 -56.16 23.31 9.31
C ILE A 729 -56.08 24.45 10.34
N ALA A 730 -55.04 24.46 11.17
CA ALA A 730 -54.76 25.50 12.16
C ALA A 730 -53.50 26.30 11.80
N ASN A 731 -53.65 27.44 11.13
CA ASN A 731 -52.52 28.30 10.71
C ASN A 731 -52.48 29.62 11.49
N GLY A 732 -51.55 29.70 12.43
CA GLY A 732 -51.34 30.82 13.33
C GLY A 732 -51.09 30.38 14.78
N ARG A 733 -50.41 31.23 15.56
CA ARG A 733 -50.00 30.88 16.93
C ARG A 733 -51.21 30.54 17.82
N ARG A 734 -51.20 29.34 18.40
CA ARG A 734 -52.20 28.79 19.33
C ARG A 734 -53.62 28.68 18.76
N ASN A 735 -53.73 28.52 17.44
CA ASN A 735 -55.01 28.17 16.82
C ASN A 735 -55.32 26.68 17.04
N ASN A 736 -56.59 26.34 17.17
CA ASN A 736 -57.08 24.97 17.35
C ASN A 736 -58.11 24.63 16.26
N ALA A 737 -57.85 23.60 15.45
CA ALA A 737 -58.75 23.06 14.46
C ALA A 737 -59.02 21.58 14.78
N SER A 738 -60.17 21.22 15.35
CA SER A 738 -60.33 19.91 16.01
C SER A 738 -61.67 19.21 15.77
N GLY A 739 -61.63 17.94 15.36
CA GLY A 739 -62.75 17.02 15.29
C GLY A 739 -62.55 15.87 14.31
N ASN A 740 -63.32 14.80 14.48
CA ASN A 740 -63.29 13.64 13.60
C ASN A 740 -64.24 13.84 12.39
N GLU A 741 -63.86 13.30 11.23
CA GLU A 741 -64.61 13.41 9.96
C GLU A 741 -64.91 14.86 9.53
N SER A 742 -64.06 15.81 9.90
CA SER A 742 -64.24 17.25 9.69
C SER A 742 -63.20 17.90 8.77
N ARG A 743 -63.48 19.15 8.35
CA ARG A 743 -62.58 20.03 7.59
C ARG A 743 -62.53 21.42 8.23
N ASN A 744 -62.31 21.45 9.54
CA ASN A 744 -62.35 22.67 10.35
C ASN A 744 -61.10 23.53 10.09
N ILE A 745 -61.26 24.83 9.86
CA ILE A 745 -60.17 25.77 9.55
C ILE A 745 -60.11 26.88 10.59
N ALA A 746 -58.93 27.14 11.16
CA ALA A 746 -58.66 28.17 12.17
C ALA A 746 -57.42 29.02 11.81
N PHE A 747 -57.64 30.25 11.34
CA PHE A 747 -56.58 31.20 11.00
C PHE A 747 -56.52 32.42 11.93
N GLY A 748 -55.32 32.94 12.15
CA GLY A 748 -55.11 34.14 12.99
C GLY A 748 -54.34 33.86 14.27
N LEU A 749 -54.92 34.17 15.43
CA LEU A 749 -54.20 34.18 16.71
C LEU A 749 -55.10 33.71 17.86
N GLY A 750 -54.91 32.48 18.34
CA GLY A 750 -55.83 31.87 19.31
C GLY A 750 -57.21 31.54 18.72
N ALA A 751 -57.34 31.41 17.39
CA ALA A 751 -58.59 31.07 16.74
C ALA A 751 -58.97 29.60 16.97
N VAL A 752 -60.26 29.30 17.15
CA VAL A 752 -60.78 27.97 17.43
C VAL A 752 -61.80 27.59 16.36
N SER A 753 -61.64 26.42 15.74
CA SER A 753 -62.60 25.82 14.83
C SER A 753 -62.81 24.35 15.20
N ALA A 754 -63.97 24.01 15.74
CA ALA A 754 -64.13 22.74 16.48
C ALA A 754 -65.47 22.03 16.23
N GLY A 755 -65.43 20.72 15.97
CA GLY A 755 -66.62 19.90 15.78
C GLY A 755 -66.34 18.62 15.00
N ASN A 756 -67.06 17.54 15.31
CA ASN A 756 -67.05 16.34 14.47
C ASN A 756 -68.03 16.52 13.30
N PHE A 757 -67.76 15.92 12.15
CA PHE A 757 -68.58 16.01 10.93
C PHE A 757 -68.83 17.44 10.41
N SER A 758 -67.92 18.40 10.69
CA SER A 758 -68.14 19.84 10.43
C SER A 758 -67.18 20.49 9.43
N ASP A 759 -67.62 21.58 8.84
CA ASP A 759 -66.85 22.48 7.95
C ASP A 759 -66.73 23.88 8.61
N ASN A 760 -66.29 23.94 9.87
CA ASN A 760 -66.25 25.21 10.61
C ASN A 760 -65.07 26.09 10.18
N TYR A 761 -65.25 27.41 10.14
CA TYR A 761 -64.28 28.38 9.61
C TYR A 761 -64.11 29.58 10.54
N ALA A 762 -63.00 29.64 11.29
CA ALA A 762 -62.67 30.71 12.22
C ALA A 762 -61.46 31.52 11.73
N THR A 763 -61.60 32.85 11.65
CA THR A 763 -60.56 33.75 11.15
C THR A 763 -60.45 35.03 11.98
N GLY A 764 -59.35 35.16 12.74
CA GLY A 764 -59.07 36.37 13.52
C GLY A 764 -58.27 36.13 14.80
N LEU A 765 -58.19 37.17 15.63
CA LEU A 765 -57.69 37.06 17.00
C LEU A 765 -58.83 36.53 17.88
N ALA A 766 -58.68 35.33 18.43
CA ALA A 766 -59.67 34.66 19.29
C ALA A 766 -61.08 34.49 18.67
N ALA A 767 -61.16 34.34 17.33
CA ALA A 767 -62.41 33.93 16.67
C ALA A 767 -62.75 32.47 17.01
N ASN A 768 -64.02 32.15 17.25
CA ASN A 768 -64.49 30.78 17.54
C ASN A 768 -65.62 30.36 16.57
N ALA A 769 -65.43 29.24 15.87
CA ALA A 769 -66.47 28.58 15.08
C ALA A 769 -66.65 27.14 15.59
N SER A 770 -67.76 26.82 16.25
CA SER A 770 -67.87 25.52 16.94
C SER A 770 -69.22 24.82 16.88
N GLY A 771 -69.20 23.50 16.70
CA GLY A 771 -70.38 22.64 16.73
C GLY A 771 -70.24 21.36 15.89
N THR A 772 -70.92 20.30 16.30
CA THR A 772 -71.00 19.02 15.61
C THR A 772 -71.92 19.13 14.39
N ASN A 773 -71.57 18.50 13.27
CA ASN A 773 -72.37 18.49 12.03
C ASN A 773 -72.79 19.91 11.60
N SER A 774 -71.85 20.85 11.58
CA SER A 774 -72.11 22.28 11.39
C SER A 774 -71.18 22.92 10.34
N GLN A 775 -71.58 24.10 9.86
CA GLN A 775 -70.85 24.92 8.87
C GLN A 775 -70.77 26.36 9.37
N ASN A 776 -70.30 26.54 10.61
CA ASN A 776 -70.27 27.83 11.29
C ASN A 776 -69.04 28.66 10.83
N MET A 777 -69.24 29.96 10.58
CA MET A 777 -68.23 30.90 10.10
C MET A 777 -68.05 32.08 11.06
N ALA A 778 -66.87 32.26 11.65
CA ALA A 778 -66.51 33.39 12.49
C ALA A 778 -65.35 34.20 11.88
N ASN A 779 -65.56 35.49 11.61
CA ASN A 779 -64.54 36.37 11.01
C ASN A 779 -64.48 37.71 11.78
N GLY A 780 -63.32 38.00 12.39
CA GLY A 780 -63.09 39.18 13.22
C GLY A 780 -62.31 38.90 14.50
N ARG A 781 -61.99 39.95 15.26
CA ARG A 781 -61.49 39.80 16.65
C ARG A 781 -62.66 39.39 17.55
N ALA A 782 -62.47 38.29 18.29
CA ALA A 782 -63.41 37.75 19.27
C ALA A 782 -64.82 37.44 18.75
N SER A 783 -64.98 37.19 17.44
CA SER A 783 -66.27 36.75 16.88
C SER A 783 -66.55 35.28 17.21
N ASN A 784 -67.82 34.95 17.43
CA ASN A 784 -68.25 33.61 17.83
C ASN A 784 -69.44 33.15 16.98
N ALA A 785 -69.29 32.01 16.30
CA ALA A 785 -70.36 31.31 15.58
C ALA A 785 -70.49 29.90 16.15
N SER A 786 -71.52 29.61 16.95
CA SER A 786 -71.59 28.36 17.71
C SER A 786 -72.96 27.67 17.68
N GLY A 787 -72.99 26.38 17.35
CA GLY A 787 -74.17 25.52 17.38
C GLY A 787 -73.94 24.15 16.73
N ASP A 788 -74.52 23.09 17.30
CA ASP A 788 -74.58 21.78 16.64
C ASP A 788 -75.67 21.81 15.55
N GLY A 789 -75.41 21.25 14.36
CA GLY A 789 -76.37 21.23 13.27
C GLY A 789 -76.65 22.59 12.60
N SER A 790 -75.82 23.61 12.85
CA SER A 790 -76.06 25.00 12.40
C SER A 790 -75.15 25.46 11.27
N ALA A 791 -75.50 26.60 10.66
CA ALA A 791 -74.71 27.29 9.63
C ALA A 791 -74.58 28.79 9.98
N ASN A 792 -74.05 29.06 11.18
CA ASN A 792 -74.07 30.38 11.79
C ASN A 792 -72.94 31.28 11.28
N ILE A 793 -73.21 32.56 11.05
CA ILE A 793 -72.26 33.51 10.47
C ILE A 793 -72.05 34.69 11.41
N ALA A 794 -70.83 34.90 11.89
CA ALA A 794 -70.43 35.96 12.81
C ALA A 794 -69.29 36.81 12.22
N PHE A 795 -69.66 37.91 11.55
CA PHE A 795 -68.72 38.81 10.86
C PHE A 795 -68.62 40.16 11.58
N GLY A 796 -67.61 40.34 12.43
CA GLY A 796 -67.41 41.58 13.16
C GLY A 796 -66.26 41.48 14.16
N ALA A 797 -65.36 42.47 14.12
CA ALA A 797 -64.25 42.58 15.07
C ALA A 797 -64.62 43.54 16.21
N ASP A 798 -64.36 43.11 17.44
CA ASP A 798 -64.47 43.93 18.64
C ASP A 798 -63.65 45.25 18.55
N LEU A 799 -64.31 46.38 18.83
CA LEU A 799 -63.79 47.74 18.68
C LEU A 799 -63.09 48.31 19.93
N ASN A 800 -63.42 47.83 21.12
CA ASN A 800 -62.83 48.28 22.40
C ASN A 800 -62.03 47.12 23.01
N TYR A 801 -60.99 47.34 23.82
CA TYR A 801 -60.10 46.23 24.20
C TYR A 801 -60.71 45.19 25.17
N ASP A 802 -61.98 45.39 25.55
CA ASP A 802 -62.78 44.69 26.55
C ASP A 802 -64.14 44.16 26.03
N GLY A 803 -64.44 44.33 24.74
CA GLY A 803 -65.74 43.99 24.16
C GLY A 803 -65.90 42.56 23.63
N THR A 804 -66.92 42.36 22.80
CA THR A 804 -67.22 41.08 22.13
C THR A 804 -67.24 41.26 20.61
N GLY A 805 -66.82 40.24 19.86
CA GLY A 805 -67.04 40.24 18.41
C GLY A 805 -68.52 40.06 18.06
N ALA A 806 -68.81 39.85 16.78
CA ALA A 806 -70.14 39.35 16.39
C ALA A 806 -70.41 37.99 17.07
N ASP A 807 -71.60 37.80 17.65
CA ASP A 807 -72.00 36.55 18.33
C ASP A 807 -73.26 35.96 17.67
N ALA A 808 -73.10 34.83 16.98
CA ALA A 808 -74.15 34.10 16.28
C ALA A 808 -74.31 32.70 16.90
N ARG A 809 -75.40 32.47 17.64
CA ARG A 809 -75.56 31.25 18.45
C ARG A 809 -76.93 30.60 18.34
N GLY A 810 -76.94 29.29 18.10
CA GLY A 810 -78.13 28.47 18.13
C GLY A 810 -77.90 27.12 17.43
N PRO A 811 -78.42 26.01 17.97
CA PRO A 811 -78.36 24.71 17.32
C PRO A 811 -79.39 24.59 16.18
N GLY A 812 -79.14 23.71 15.23
CA GLY A 812 -80.09 23.25 14.19
C GLY A 812 -80.62 24.33 13.23
N THR A 813 -80.06 25.54 13.25
CA THR A 813 -80.61 26.73 12.61
C THR A 813 -79.52 27.64 12.03
N MET A 814 -79.90 28.82 11.52
CA MET A 814 -78.99 29.79 10.91
C MET A 814 -79.13 31.16 11.59
N GLN A 815 -78.19 31.47 12.48
CA GLN A 815 -77.99 32.81 13.05
C GLN A 815 -76.96 33.59 12.23
N ILE A 816 -77.23 34.86 11.95
CA ILE A 816 -76.31 35.75 11.22
C ILE A 816 -76.13 37.05 11.98
N ALA A 817 -74.91 37.32 12.44
CA ALA A 817 -74.50 38.55 13.13
C ALA A 817 -73.40 39.25 12.32
N ILE A 818 -73.65 40.49 11.88
CA ILE A 818 -72.73 41.27 11.04
C ILE A 818 -72.50 42.66 11.68
N GLY A 819 -71.39 42.82 12.39
CA GLY A 819 -71.00 44.04 13.11
C GLY A 819 -70.31 43.75 14.45
N ALA A 820 -69.50 44.69 14.93
CA ALA A 820 -68.90 44.64 16.28
C ALA A 820 -70.00 44.61 17.36
N ASP A 821 -69.85 43.76 18.38
CA ASP A 821 -70.87 43.53 19.42
C ASP A 821 -72.30 43.25 18.90
N SER A 822 -72.44 42.76 17.66
CA SER A 822 -73.75 42.36 17.11
C SER A 822 -74.11 40.94 17.57
N ALA A 823 -75.35 40.73 18.03
CA ALA A 823 -75.79 39.49 18.63
C ALA A 823 -77.02 38.93 17.92
N ALA A 824 -76.87 37.77 17.27
CA ALA A 824 -77.95 36.97 16.72
C ALA A 824 -78.01 35.66 17.52
N THR A 825 -78.83 35.64 18.58
CA THR A 825 -78.96 34.49 19.50
C THR A 825 -80.38 33.94 19.56
N GLY A 826 -81.31 34.52 18.79
CA GLY A 826 -82.61 33.92 18.52
C GLY A 826 -82.54 32.84 17.45
N GLU A 827 -83.48 31.89 17.49
CA GLU A 827 -83.70 30.93 16.40
C GLU A 827 -83.92 31.68 15.06
N ASN A 828 -83.16 31.34 14.00
CA ASN A 828 -83.22 32.00 12.68
C ASN A 828 -83.10 33.55 12.74
N ALA A 829 -82.27 34.08 13.65
CA ALA A 829 -82.13 35.52 13.85
C ALA A 829 -81.07 36.17 12.94
N LEU A 830 -81.31 37.43 12.55
CA LEU A 830 -80.42 38.22 11.70
C LEU A 830 -80.15 39.59 12.34
N ALA A 831 -78.91 39.86 12.73
CA ALA A 831 -78.45 41.15 13.23
C ALA A 831 -77.44 41.76 12.25
N ILE A 832 -77.75 42.91 11.65
CA ILE A 832 -76.86 43.63 10.72
C ILE A 832 -76.64 45.07 11.23
N GLY A 833 -75.43 45.35 11.68
CA GLY A 833 -75.00 46.62 12.27
C GLY A 833 -74.32 46.38 13.62
N GLY A 834 -73.30 47.18 13.95
CA GLY A 834 -72.66 47.07 15.27
C GLY A 834 -73.65 47.29 16.41
N GLN A 835 -73.54 46.53 17.50
CA GLN A 835 -74.47 46.53 18.64
C GLN A 835 -75.94 46.17 18.30
N ALA A 836 -76.23 45.65 17.10
CA ALA A 836 -77.56 45.17 16.73
C ALA A 836 -77.87 43.85 17.46
N GLN A 837 -79.07 43.74 18.04
CA GLN A 837 -79.48 42.60 18.88
C GLN A 837 -80.76 41.97 18.34
N ALA A 838 -80.64 40.75 17.83
CA ALA A 838 -81.72 39.88 17.37
C ALA A 838 -81.75 38.62 18.25
N THR A 839 -82.30 38.77 19.45
CA THR A 839 -82.30 37.72 20.51
C THR A 839 -83.58 36.87 20.54
N PHE A 840 -84.54 37.17 19.66
CA PHE A 840 -85.83 36.47 19.56
C PHE A 840 -85.95 35.65 18.27
N ALA A 841 -86.73 34.57 18.30
CA ALA A 841 -86.96 33.69 17.16
C ALA A 841 -87.54 34.41 15.93
N ASN A 842 -87.06 34.09 14.73
CA ASN A 842 -87.41 34.72 13.45
C ASN A 842 -87.40 36.27 13.52
N SER A 843 -86.41 36.86 14.20
CA SER A 843 -86.31 38.30 14.37
C SER A 843 -85.09 38.90 13.65
N ILE A 844 -85.30 40.08 13.06
CA ILE A 844 -84.28 40.79 12.26
C ILE A 844 -84.03 42.15 12.90
N ALA A 845 -82.79 42.43 13.30
CA ALA A 845 -82.31 43.73 13.73
C ALA A 845 -81.44 44.36 12.63
N LEU A 846 -81.92 45.44 12.01
CA LEU A 846 -81.26 46.10 10.88
C LEU A 846 -80.83 47.52 11.25
N GLY A 847 -79.54 47.81 11.12
CA GLY A 847 -78.90 49.06 11.52
C GLY A 847 -78.17 48.96 12.87
N MET A 848 -77.15 49.81 13.05
CA MET A 848 -76.36 49.89 14.30
C MET A 848 -77.25 50.14 15.52
N GLY A 849 -77.06 49.39 16.60
CA GLY A 849 -77.83 49.51 17.84
C GLY A 849 -79.32 49.18 17.71
N SER A 850 -79.77 48.55 16.62
CA SER A 850 -81.16 48.10 16.48
C SER A 850 -81.46 46.91 17.38
N ILE A 851 -82.62 46.88 18.02
CA ILE A 851 -83.01 45.83 18.97
C ILE A 851 -84.37 45.26 18.57
N THR A 852 -84.51 43.94 18.58
CA THR A 852 -85.81 43.26 18.53
C THR A 852 -86.30 42.97 19.95
N TYR A 853 -87.61 43.14 20.19
CA TYR A 853 -88.24 42.94 21.51
C TYR A 853 -89.28 41.81 21.52
N ARG A 854 -89.39 41.07 20.41
CA ARG A 854 -90.35 39.96 20.20
C ARG A 854 -89.95 39.13 18.99
N ALA A 855 -90.48 37.90 18.92
CA ALA A 855 -90.33 37.02 17.77
C ALA A 855 -91.09 37.49 16.52
N ASN A 856 -90.73 36.98 15.35
CA ASN A 856 -91.37 37.25 14.04
C ASN A 856 -91.50 38.75 13.74
N THR A 857 -90.39 39.49 13.75
CA THR A 857 -90.40 40.95 13.54
C THR A 857 -89.12 41.46 12.87
N VAL A 858 -89.24 42.51 12.06
CA VAL A 858 -88.11 43.29 11.56
C VAL A 858 -88.07 44.61 12.33
N SER A 859 -86.95 44.90 13.00
CA SER A 859 -86.69 46.16 13.69
C SER A 859 -85.59 46.93 12.99
N VAL A 860 -85.87 48.16 12.57
CA VAL A 860 -84.90 49.06 11.94
C VAL A 860 -84.26 50.05 12.93
N GLY A 861 -84.49 49.87 14.23
CA GLY A 861 -84.00 50.75 15.29
C GLY A 861 -84.19 50.15 16.69
N ALA A 862 -84.23 51.00 17.70
CA ALA A 862 -84.62 50.65 19.07
C ALA A 862 -85.69 51.65 19.56
N VAL A 863 -86.28 51.41 20.73
CA VAL A 863 -87.29 52.31 21.31
C VAL A 863 -86.66 53.68 21.61
N GLY A 864 -87.19 54.75 21.03
CA GLY A 864 -86.62 56.10 21.08
C GLY A 864 -85.45 56.33 20.11
N ALA A 865 -85.15 55.36 19.24
CA ALA A 865 -84.12 55.40 18.20
C ALA A 865 -84.65 54.78 16.89
N GLU A 866 -85.90 55.11 16.54
CA GLU A 866 -86.58 54.64 15.34
C GLU A 866 -85.99 55.25 14.06
N ARG A 867 -86.00 54.49 12.95
CA ARG A 867 -85.49 54.94 11.65
C ARG A 867 -86.60 55.04 10.60
N GLN A 868 -86.46 56.02 9.72
CA GLN A 868 -87.33 56.18 8.55
C GLN A 868 -86.96 55.15 7.48
N ILE A 869 -87.95 54.41 6.97
CA ILE A 869 -87.81 53.56 5.80
C ILE A 869 -88.27 54.38 4.57
N THR A 870 -87.33 54.84 3.77
CA THR A 870 -87.58 55.64 2.56
C THR A 870 -87.68 54.76 1.31
N ASN A 871 -88.14 55.34 0.19
CA ASN A 871 -88.32 54.65 -1.10
C ASN A 871 -89.31 53.45 -1.09
N VAL A 872 -90.16 53.34 -0.07
CA VAL A 872 -91.25 52.36 -0.01
C VAL A 872 -92.28 52.71 -1.10
N ALA A 873 -92.50 51.79 -2.04
CA ALA A 873 -93.54 51.90 -3.07
C ALA A 873 -94.95 51.92 -2.45
N ALA A 874 -95.98 52.20 -3.25
CA ALA A 874 -97.35 52.13 -2.75
C ALA A 874 -97.73 50.66 -2.47
N GLY A 875 -98.13 50.36 -1.24
CA GLY A 875 -98.62 49.02 -0.87
C GLY A 875 -99.89 48.66 -1.64
N THR A 876 -99.92 47.48 -2.24
CA THR A 876 -101.01 46.99 -3.11
C THR A 876 -101.86 45.91 -2.46
N GLN A 877 -101.32 45.23 -1.45
CA GLN A 877 -101.99 44.21 -0.64
C GLN A 877 -102.15 44.68 0.81
N GLY A 878 -103.10 44.10 1.54
CA GLY A 878 -103.44 44.53 2.92
C GLY A 878 -102.36 44.32 3.98
N THR A 879 -101.24 43.67 3.64
CA THR A 879 -100.07 43.44 4.50
C THR A 879 -98.84 44.27 4.08
N ASP A 880 -98.94 45.05 3.01
CA ASP A 880 -97.83 45.87 2.52
C ASP A 880 -97.64 47.13 3.39
N ALA A 881 -96.42 47.67 3.44
CA ALA A 881 -96.16 48.91 4.15
C ALA A 881 -96.77 50.11 3.40
N VAL A 882 -97.75 50.78 4.02
CA VAL A 882 -98.40 51.97 3.46
C VAL A 882 -97.43 53.15 3.45
N ASN A 883 -97.23 53.78 2.29
CA ASN A 883 -96.38 54.96 2.17
C ASN A 883 -97.17 56.29 2.33
N VAL A 884 -96.44 57.38 2.59
CA VAL A 884 -97.04 58.71 2.85
C VAL A 884 -97.84 59.23 1.63
N ASN A 885 -97.48 58.85 0.40
CA ASN A 885 -98.19 59.26 -0.79
C ASN A 885 -99.57 58.60 -0.92
N GLN A 886 -99.77 57.38 -0.41
CA GLN A 886 -101.09 56.75 -0.36
C GLN A 886 -102.03 57.48 0.60
N LEU A 887 -101.54 57.87 1.77
CA LEU A 887 -102.28 58.68 2.73
C LEU A 887 -102.68 60.04 2.13
N ASN A 888 -101.75 60.70 1.44
CA ASN A 888 -102.00 61.95 0.73
C ASN A 888 -102.99 61.80 -0.46
N GLY A 889 -103.02 60.64 -1.12
CA GLY A 889 -103.96 60.36 -2.23
C GLY A 889 -105.42 60.35 -1.78
N VAL A 890 -105.69 59.75 -0.60
CA VAL A 890 -107.02 59.81 0.04
C VAL A 890 -107.42 61.26 0.34
N GLN A 891 -106.49 62.05 0.88
CA GLN A 891 -106.71 63.46 1.22
C GLN A 891 -106.98 64.35 -0.02
N SER A 892 -106.36 64.05 -1.16
CA SER A 892 -106.49 64.82 -2.40
C SER A 892 -107.86 64.64 -3.09
N THR A 893 -108.37 63.40 -3.10
CA THR A 893 -109.61 63.03 -3.83
C THR A 893 -110.83 63.84 -3.39
N VAL A 894 -110.89 64.20 -2.10
CA VAL A 894 -111.98 65.01 -1.51
C VAL A 894 -112.05 66.42 -2.10
N ASN A 895 -110.91 67.03 -2.42
CA ASN A 895 -110.84 68.44 -2.83
C ASN A 895 -111.20 68.64 -4.31
N THR A 896 -110.81 67.71 -5.18
CA THR A 896 -110.92 67.83 -6.65
C THR A 896 -112.36 68.05 -7.14
N ASN A 897 -113.33 67.36 -6.53
CA ASN A 897 -114.73 67.36 -6.98
C ASN A 897 -115.40 68.75 -6.88
N SER A 898 -114.97 69.60 -5.94
CA SER A 898 -115.55 70.95 -5.78
C SER A 898 -115.12 71.92 -6.88
N THR A 899 -113.95 71.71 -7.49
CA THR A 899 -113.33 72.66 -8.44
C THR A 899 -113.83 72.48 -9.87
N ALA A 900 -114.15 71.24 -10.26
CA ALA A 900 -114.45 70.87 -11.64
C ALA A 900 -115.67 71.60 -12.24
N ILE A 901 -116.70 71.91 -11.44
CA ILE A 901 -117.95 72.52 -11.91
C ILE A 901 -117.73 73.97 -12.38
N GLY A 902 -116.92 74.75 -11.65
CA GLY A 902 -116.62 76.14 -12.03
C GLY A 902 -115.73 76.26 -13.27
N ALA A 903 -114.82 75.30 -13.48
CA ALA A 903 -113.85 75.33 -14.58
C ALA A 903 -114.51 75.24 -15.97
N ASN A 904 -115.57 74.44 -16.12
CA ASN A 904 -116.19 74.17 -17.42
C ASN A 904 -116.78 75.41 -18.11
N SER A 905 -117.28 76.39 -17.34
CA SER A 905 -117.83 77.63 -17.92
C SER A 905 -116.72 78.55 -18.46
N ALA A 906 -115.57 78.62 -17.78
CA ALA A 906 -114.41 79.39 -18.24
C ALA A 906 -113.68 78.70 -19.42
N ALA A 907 -113.64 77.36 -19.43
CA ALA A 907 -112.95 76.57 -20.45
C ALA A 907 -113.45 76.87 -21.88
N ILE A 908 -114.76 77.08 -22.07
CA ILE A 908 -115.35 77.36 -23.40
C ILE A 908 -114.82 78.68 -23.98
N GLY A 909 -114.66 79.73 -23.15
CA GLY A 909 -114.03 80.98 -23.57
C GLY A 909 -112.54 80.81 -23.85
N ASN A 910 -111.82 80.13 -22.96
CA ASN A 910 -110.38 79.88 -23.10
C ASN A 910 -110.03 79.06 -24.36
N ASN A 911 -110.91 78.15 -24.80
CA ASN A 911 -110.70 77.36 -26.01
C ASN A 911 -110.56 78.23 -27.28
N GLY A 912 -111.27 79.35 -27.38
CA GLY A 912 -111.12 80.29 -28.50
C GLY A 912 -109.71 80.90 -28.55
N THR A 913 -109.19 81.30 -27.40
CA THR A 913 -107.81 81.81 -27.25
C THR A 913 -106.77 80.71 -27.52
N ALA A 914 -107.03 79.49 -27.03
CA ALA A 914 -106.14 78.34 -27.21
C ALA A 914 -105.98 77.92 -28.68
N ILE A 915 -107.03 78.03 -29.51
CA ILE A 915 -106.94 77.74 -30.95
C ILE A 915 -105.94 78.68 -31.65
N ALA A 916 -105.97 79.98 -31.34
CA ALA A 916 -104.99 80.94 -31.88
C ALA A 916 -103.56 80.65 -31.38
N GLY A 917 -103.40 80.29 -30.09
CA GLY A 917 -102.13 79.85 -29.53
C GLY A 917 -101.57 78.59 -30.21
N ASN A 918 -102.44 77.61 -30.49
CA ASN A 918 -102.08 76.39 -31.21
C ASN A 918 -101.60 76.68 -32.63
N THR A 919 -102.20 77.63 -33.35
CA THR A 919 -101.71 78.06 -34.68
C THR A 919 -100.27 78.59 -34.62
N ALA A 920 -99.94 79.40 -33.61
CA ALA A 920 -98.57 79.88 -33.40
C ALA A 920 -97.61 78.74 -33.02
N ALA A 921 -98.02 77.86 -32.10
CA ALA A 921 -97.24 76.71 -31.66
C ALA A 921 -96.97 75.70 -32.78
N ILE A 922 -97.89 75.51 -33.73
CA ILE A 922 -97.68 74.72 -34.95
C ILE A 922 -96.56 75.33 -35.81
N GLY A 923 -96.50 76.67 -35.91
CA GLY A 923 -95.38 77.37 -36.54
C GLY A 923 -94.04 77.09 -35.84
N THR A 924 -94.00 77.21 -34.51
CA THR A 924 -92.81 76.90 -33.70
C THR A 924 -92.37 75.44 -33.84
N ASN A 925 -93.33 74.50 -33.83
CA ASN A 925 -93.08 73.08 -34.02
C ASN A 925 -92.55 72.77 -35.43
N SER A 926 -92.99 73.49 -36.47
CA SER A 926 -92.43 73.37 -37.82
C SER A 926 -90.94 73.73 -37.86
N THR A 927 -90.55 74.83 -37.18
CA THR A 927 -89.13 75.21 -37.03
C THR A 927 -88.35 74.17 -36.20
N ALA A 928 -88.94 73.64 -35.13
CA ALA A 928 -88.31 72.60 -34.31
C ALA A 928 -88.15 71.27 -35.07
N ILE A 929 -89.11 70.90 -35.92
CA ILE A 929 -89.03 69.73 -36.80
C ILE A 929 -87.89 69.89 -37.80
N ALA A 930 -87.73 71.07 -38.42
CA ALA A 930 -86.59 71.35 -39.30
C ALA A 930 -85.24 71.27 -38.56
N GLY A 931 -85.18 71.77 -37.32
CA GLY A 931 -84.00 71.60 -36.45
C GLY A 931 -83.70 70.14 -36.12
N ASN A 932 -84.72 69.34 -35.81
CA ASN A 932 -84.59 67.90 -35.58
C ASN A 932 -84.18 67.16 -36.86
N THR A 933 -84.64 67.57 -38.05
CA THR A 933 -84.19 67.01 -39.33
C THR A 933 -82.70 67.27 -39.56
N ALA A 934 -82.21 68.48 -39.24
CA ALA A 934 -80.77 68.78 -39.28
C ALA A 934 -79.98 67.95 -38.25
N ALA A 935 -80.49 67.79 -37.03
CA ALA A 935 -79.86 66.96 -35.99
C ALA A 935 -79.81 65.47 -36.36
N ILE A 936 -80.86 64.95 -37.01
CA ILE A 936 -80.88 63.59 -37.59
C ILE A 936 -79.86 63.48 -38.72
N GLY A 937 -79.70 64.52 -39.54
CA GLY A 937 -78.64 64.62 -40.55
C GLY A 937 -77.24 64.49 -39.95
N THR A 938 -76.91 65.29 -38.93
CA THR A 938 -75.61 65.21 -38.23
C THR A 938 -75.41 63.87 -37.53
N ASN A 939 -76.45 63.29 -36.95
CA ASN A 939 -76.38 61.95 -36.36
C ASN A 939 -76.15 60.87 -37.43
N THR A 940 -76.71 61.02 -38.62
CA THR A 940 -76.48 60.12 -39.75
C THR A 940 -75.02 60.20 -40.22
N THR A 941 -74.45 61.41 -40.30
CA THR A 941 -73.01 61.60 -40.57
C THR A 941 -72.13 61.00 -39.46
N ALA A 942 -72.50 61.15 -38.19
CA ALA A 942 -71.77 60.56 -37.07
C ALA A 942 -71.85 59.01 -37.06
N ILE A 943 -72.99 58.42 -37.42
CA ILE A 943 -73.15 56.97 -37.57
C ILE A 943 -72.32 56.46 -38.76
N ALA A 944 -72.26 57.19 -39.88
CA ALA A 944 -71.38 56.86 -40.99
C ALA A 944 -69.89 56.93 -40.59
N GLY A 945 -69.50 57.96 -39.83
CA GLY A 945 -68.16 58.09 -39.25
C GLY A 945 -67.81 56.93 -38.30
N ASN A 946 -68.72 56.56 -37.41
CA ASN A 946 -68.56 55.40 -36.53
C ASN A 946 -68.50 54.09 -37.32
N THR A 947 -69.24 53.96 -38.42
CA THR A 947 -69.18 52.78 -39.31
C THR A 947 -67.82 52.69 -40.00
N ALA A 948 -67.26 53.82 -40.46
CA ALA A 948 -65.91 53.88 -40.99
C ALA A 948 -64.84 53.56 -39.92
N ALA A 949 -65.01 54.05 -38.69
CA ALA A 949 -64.13 53.75 -37.56
C ALA A 949 -64.19 52.27 -37.12
N ILE A 950 -65.37 51.64 -37.19
CA ILE A 950 -65.52 50.19 -37.00
C ILE A 950 -64.83 49.44 -38.15
N GLY A 951 -64.92 49.93 -39.40
CA GLY A 951 -64.20 49.38 -40.55
C GLY A 951 -62.68 49.44 -40.37
N THR A 952 -62.11 50.58 -39.97
CA THR A 952 -60.67 50.69 -39.71
C THR A 952 -60.23 49.86 -38.50
N ASN A 953 -61.04 49.77 -37.45
CA ASN A 953 -60.80 48.86 -36.32
C ASN A 953 -60.86 47.39 -36.74
N THR A 954 -61.75 47.00 -37.67
CA THR A 954 -61.81 45.63 -38.22
C THR A 954 -60.55 45.31 -39.01
N THR A 955 -60.07 46.25 -39.84
CA THR A 955 -58.78 46.12 -40.56
C THR A 955 -57.60 46.05 -39.58
N ALA A 956 -57.60 46.84 -38.50
CA ALA A 956 -56.56 46.79 -37.47
C ALA A 956 -56.60 45.47 -36.68
N ILE A 957 -57.78 44.92 -36.38
CA ILE A 957 -57.94 43.60 -35.75
C ILE A 957 -57.47 42.48 -36.69
N ALA A 958 -57.75 42.58 -37.99
CA ALA A 958 -57.22 41.64 -38.98
C ALA A 958 -55.68 41.73 -39.09
N GLY A 959 -55.12 42.94 -39.08
CA GLY A 959 -53.67 43.18 -39.03
C GLY A 959 -53.02 42.61 -37.76
N ASN A 960 -53.64 42.83 -36.59
CA ASN A 960 -53.19 42.26 -35.32
C ASN A 960 -53.31 40.73 -35.32
N THR A 961 -54.34 40.16 -35.94
CA THR A 961 -54.50 38.70 -36.08
C THR A 961 -53.40 38.11 -36.97
N ALA A 962 -53.08 38.77 -38.08
CA ALA A 962 -51.96 38.39 -38.94
C ALA A 962 -50.60 38.52 -38.23
N ALA A 963 -50.41 39.59 -37.43
CA ALA A 963 -49.21 39.77 -36.61
C ALA A 963 -49.10 38.72 -35.50
N ILE A 964 -50.21 38.31 -34.88
CA ILE A 964 -50.25 37.19 -33.92
C ILE A 964 -49.93 35.86 -34.61
N GLY A 965 -50.42 35.64 -35.84
CA GLY A 965 -50.05 34.48 -36.65
C GLY A 965 -48.55 34.45 -37.03
N ALA A 966 -47.99 35.60 -37.41
CA ALA A 966 -46.57 35.76 -37.67
C ALA A 966 -45.72 35.55 -36.40
N ASN A 967 -46.14 36.11 -35.25
CA ASN A 967 -45.49 35.90 -33.96
C ASN A 967 -45.58 34.43 -33.51
N SER A 968 -46.71 33.76 -33.71
CA SER A 968 -46.86 32.32 -33.43
C SER A 968 -45.91 31.48 -34.30
N THR A 969 -45.79 31.83 -35.59
CA THR A 969 -44.83 31.20 -36.52
C THR A 969 -43.38 31.45 -36.09
N ALA A 970 -43.06 32.68 -35.65
CA ALA A 970 -41.75 33.04 -35.12
C ALA A 970 -41.45 32.35 -33.78
N ILE A 971 -42.44 32.15 -32.91
CA ILE A 971 -42.31 31.37 -31.67
C ILE A 971 -42.08 29.89 -31.96
N ALA A 972 -42.75 29.31 -32.97
CA ALA A 972 -42.48 27.94 -33.43
C ALA A 972 -41.06 27.82 -34.05
N GLY A 973 -40.62 28.82 -34.82
CA GLY A 973 -39.26 28.94 -35.31
C GLY A 973 -38.23 29.04 -34.17
N ASN A 974 -38.49 29.89 -33.18
CA ASN A 974 -37.65 30.02 -31.99
C ASN A 974 -37.64 28.74 -31.13
N THR A 975 -38.76 28.02 -31.03
CA THR A 975 -38.82 26.71 -30.36
C THR A 975 -37.97 25.67 -31.09
N THR A 976 -38.01 25.69 -32.42
CA THR A 976 -37.16 24.84 -33.27
C THR A 976 -35.68 25.20 -33.12
N ALA A 977 -35.34 26.50 -33.09
CA ALA A 977 -33.99 26.99 -32.86
C ALA A 977 -33.49 26.67 -31.43
N ILE A 978 -34.33 26.79 -30.40
CA ILE A 978 -34.02 26.39 -29.02
C ILE A 978 -33.80 24.88 -28.92
N ASN A 979 -34.55 24.07 -29.67
CA ASN A 979 -34.32 22.63 -29.72
C ASN A 979 -33.02 22.28 -30.49
N SER A 980 -32.67 23.02 -31.55
CA SER A 980 -31.33 22.93 -32.17
C SER A 980 -30.26 23.30 -31.16
N VAL A 981 -30.32 24.48 -30.55
CA VAL A 981 -29.36 24.94 -29.53
C VAL A 981 -29.28 23.98 -28.34
N ARG A 982 -30.35 23.25 -28.00
CA ARG A 982 -30.31 22.17 -26.99
C ARG A 982 -29.58 20.93 -27.49
N ALA A 983 -29.74 20.53 -28.74
CA ALA A 983 -28.96 19.46 -29.36
C ALA A 983 -27.48 19.85 -29.53
N ASP A 984 -27.22 21.08 -29.97
CA ASP A 984 -25.90 21.69 -30.09
C ASP A 984 -25.23 21.81 -28.71
N LEU A 985 -25.99 22.15 -27.65
CA LEU A 985 -25.51 22.14 -26.26
C LEU A 985 -25.25 20.72 -25.74
N THR A 986 -26.07 19.73 -26.12
CA THR A 986 -25.85 18.31 -25.75
C THR A 986 -24.58 17.79 -26.43
N THR A 987 -24.37 18.15 -27.70
CA THR A 987 -23.13 17.88 -28.45
C THR A 987 -21.95 18.60 -27.80
N THR A 988 -22.08 19.88 -27.49
CA THR A 988 -21.07 20.68 -26.78
C THR A 988 -20.76 20.08 -25.41
N GLN A 989 -21.72 19.49 -24.70
CA GLN A 989 -21.51 18.86 -23.40
C GLN A 989 -20.80 17.50 -23.53
N SER A 990 -21.08 16.76 -24.61
CA SER A 990 -20.29 15.58 -25.02
C SER A 990 -18.88 15.96 -25.43
N ASP A 991 -18.70 17.04 -26.20
CA ASP A 991 -17.40 17.58 -26.60
C ASP A 991 -16.64 18.13 -25.41
N VAL A 992 -17.30 18.74 -24.42
CA VAL A 992 -16.68 19.17 -23.15
C VAL A 992 -16.28 17.97 -22.29
N ALA A 993 -17.06 16.87 -22.28
CA ALA A 993 -16.66 15.62 -21.63
C ALA A 993 -15.46 14.97 -22.35
N ALA A 994 -15.48 14.90 -23.68
CA ALA A 994 -14.37 14.40 -24.50
C ALA A 994 -13.12 15.29 -24.40
N ASN A 995 -13.30 16.61 -24.31
CA ASN A 995 -12.22 17.56 -24.04
C ASN A 995 -11.73 17.45 -22.59
N THR A 996 -12.57 17.13 -21.61
CA THR A 996 -12.14 16.90 -20.22
C THR A 996 -11.35 15.60 -20.10
N ALA A 997 -11.77 14.53 -20.77
CA ALA A 997 -10.98 13.31 -20.91
C ALA A 997 -9.66 13.56 -21.66
N SER A 998 -9.69 14.36 -22.74
CA SER A 998 -8.50 14.76 -23.49
C SER A 998 -7.59 15.71 -22.69
N ILE A 999 -8.15 16.54 -21.80
CA ILE A 999 -7.41 17.35 -20.84
C ILE A 999 -6.80 16.46 -19.75
N GLY A 1000 -7.47 15.38 -19.32
CA GLY A 1000 -6.90 14.35 -18.46
C GLY A 1000 -5.69 13.66 -19.11
N THR A 1001 -5.85 13.17 -20.33
CA THR A 1001 -4.77 12.61 -21.16
C THR A 1001 -3.65 13.61 -21.41
N ASN A 1002 -3.99 14.86 -21.74
CA ASN A 1002 -3.02 15.94 -21.90
C ASN A 1002 -2.37 16.34 -20.58
N THR A 1003 -3.01 16.16 -19.43
CA THR A 1003 -2.43 16.41 -18.09
C THR A 1003 -1.44 15.31 -17.73
N ALA A 1004 -1.76 14.05 -18.03
CA ALA A 1004 -0.80 12.95 -17.92
C ALA A 1004 0.37 13.10 -18.91
N ALA A 1005 0.10 13.56 -20.13
CA ALA A 1005 1.13 13.88 -21.12
C ALA A 1005 1.93 15.13 -20.77
N ILE A 1006 1.35 16.14 -20.11
CA ILE A 1006 2.03 17.33 -19.57
C ILE A 1006 2.85 16.95 -18.34
N SER A 1007 2.40 16.03 -17.49
CA SER A 1007 3.21 15.47 -16.40
C SER A 1007 4.41 14.70 -16.95
N THR A 1008 4.18 13.82 -17.93
CA THR A 1008 5.25 13.10 -18.66
C THR A 1008 6.20 14.07 -19.36
N ASN A 1009 5.68 15.09 -20.03
CA ASN A 1009 6.47 16.13 -20.68
C ASN A 1009 7.14 17.05 -19.66
N SER A 1010 6.61 17.23 -18.45
CA SER A 1010 7.25 17.97 -17.36
C SER A 1010 8.47 17.19 -16.86
N THR A 1011 8.35 15.87 -16.66
CA THR A 1011 9.50 14.99 -16.38
C THR A 1011 10.53 15.01 -17.52
N ARG A 1012 10.08 15.03 -18.78
CA ARG A 1012 10.98 15.19 -19.95
C ARG A 1012 11.55 16.61 -20.09
N ILE A 1013 10.85 17.65 -19.62
CA ILE A 1013 11.33 19.03 -19.56
C ILE A 1013 12.32 19.17 -18.40
N GLN A 1014 12.16 18.44 -17.29
CA GLN A 1014 13.13 18.33 -16.21
C GLN A 1014 14.41 17.63 -16.71
N GLY A 1015 14.28 16.52 -17.44
CA GLY A 1015 15.39 15.86 -18.12
C GLY A 1015 16.06 16.75 -19.18
N ASN A 1016 15.26 17.45 -20.00
CA ASN A 1016 15.77 18.43 -20.94
C ASN A 1016 16.38 19.65 -20.25
N ALA A 1017 15.93 20.05 -19.06
CA ALA A 1017 16.52 21.13 -18.28
C ALA A 1017 17.87 20.72 -17.69
N ASN A 1018 18.04 19.45 -17.28
CA ASN A 1018 19.34 18.90 -16.91
C ASN A 1018 20.28 18.84 -18.13
N ASN A 1019 19.78 18.42 -19.30
CA ASN A 1019 20.54 18.45 -20.55
C ASN A 1019 20.84 19.88 -21.01
N ILE A 1020 19.93 20.82 -20.80
CA ILE A 1020 20.12 22.25 -21.08
C ILE A 1020 21.13 22.84 -20.11
N ALA A 1021 21.16 22.49 -18.83
CA ALA A 1021 22.21 22.94 -17.89
C ALA A 1021 23.61 22.42 -18.28
N ALA A 1022 23.70 21.20 -18.83
CA ALA A 1022 24.93 20.69 -19.44
C ALA A 1022 25.29 21.48 -20.72
N ILE A 1023 24.33 21.70 -21.61
CA ILE A 1023 24.51 22.50 -22.83
C ILE A 1023 24.78 23.99 -22.51
N GLU A 1024 24.31 24.53 -21.39
CA GLU A 1024 24.60 25.88 -20.88
C GLU A 1024 26.01 25.96 -20.31
N THR A 1025 26.54 24.85 -19.78
CA THR A 1025 27.95 24.73 -19.40
C THR A 1025 28.84 24.72 -20.65
N ASP A 1026 28.47 23.94 -21.67
CA ASP A 1026 29.16 23.94 -22.97
C ASP A 1026 29.03 25.29 -23.69
N ILE A 1027 27.84 25.91 -23.69
CA ILE A 1027 27.58 27.24 -24.22
C ILE A 1027 28.32 28.30 -23.40
N SER A 1028 28.53 28.14 -22.10
CA SER A 1028 29.39 29.04 -21.32
C SER A 1028 30.85 28.94 -21.79
N GLY A 1029 31.33 27.73 -22.08
CA GLY A 1029 32.63 27.50 -22.74
C GLY A 1029 32.72 28.11 -24.15
N VAL A 1030 31.66 27.98 -24.96
CA VAL A 1030 31.58 28.60 -26.30
C VAL A 1030 31.45 30.12 -26.19
N THR A 1031 30.66 30.66 -25.26
CA THR A 1031 30.51 32.10 -24.98
C THR A 1031 31.83 32.69 -24.53
N THR A 1032 32.60 32.01 -23.67
CA THR A 1032 33.96 32.45 -23.32
C THR A 1032 34.86 32.60 -24.56
N ARG A 1033 34.71 31.72 -25.56
CA ARG A 1033 35.42 31.78 -26.85
C ARG A 1033 34.83 32.81 -27.82
N VAL A 1034 33.51 33.02 -27.80
CA VAL A 1034 32.80 33.99 -28.63
C VAL A 1034 33.03 35.41 -28.11
N THR A 1035 32.95 35.67 -26.80
CA THR A 1035 33.26 36.97 -26.20
C THR A 1035 34.70 37.41 -26.50
N ALA A 1036 35.66 36.48 -26.55
CA ALA A 1036 37.01 36.79 -27.02
C ALA A 1036 37.06 37.25 -28.49
N ALA A 1037 36.21 36.71 -29.36
CA ALA A 1037 36.03 37.18 -30.74
C ALA A 1037 35.20 38.46 -30.83
N GLU A 1038 34.18 38.62 -29.98
CA GLU A 1038 33.33 39.81 -29.90
C GLU A 1038 34.09 41.03 -29.40
N THR A 1039 35.10 40.87 -28.53
CA THR A 1039 36.05 41.94 -28.20
C THR A 1039 36.70 42.47 -29.48
N GLY A 1040 37.27 41.58 -30.30
CA GLY A 1040 37.82 41.95 -31.61
C GLY A 1040 36.79 42.53 -32.60
N VAL A 1041 35.50 42.21 -32.47
CA VAL A 1041 34.43 42.84 -33.27
C VAL A 1041 33.96 44.18 -32.66
N ALA A 1042 34.06 44.37 -31.35
CA ALA A 1042 33.75 45.63 -30.67
C ALA A 1042 34.80 46.70 -30.96
N ASP A 1043 36.08 46.32 -31.05
CA ASP A 1043 37.16 47.18 -31.54
C ASP A 1043 36.85 47.69 -32.96
N ASN A 1044 36.50 46.76 -33.87
CA ASN A 1044 36.07 47.08 -35.23
C ASN A 1044 34.79 47.95 -35.26
N ARG A 1045 33.82 47.72 -34.37
CA ARG A 1045 32.57 48.49 -34.29
C ARG A 1045 32.80 49.91 -33.76
N THR A 1046 33.75 50.11 -32.86
CA THR A 1046 34.10 51.43 -32.30
C THR A 1046 34.64 52.37 -33.40
N ALA A 1047 35.44 51.84 -34.32
CA ALA A 1047 35.87 52.56 -35.52
C ALA A 1047 34.68 52.97 -36.42
N ILE A 1048 33.67 52.09 -36.59
CA ILE A 1048 32.48 52.37 -37.42
C ILE A 1048 31.53 53.38 -36.75
N ALA A 1049 31.35 53.31 -35.43
CA ALA A 1049 30.44 54.20 -34.69
C ALA A 1049 30.88 55.68 -34.76
N SER A 1050 32.20 55.92 -34.68
CA SER A 1050 32.80 57.25 -34.82
C SER A 1050 32.50 57.89 -36.18
N ASN A 1051 32.47 57.07 -37.24
CA ASN A 1051 32.11 57.52 -38.59
C ASN A 1051 30.62 57.88 -38.72
N SER A 1052 29.73 57.26 -37.93
CA SER A 1052 28.27 57.41 -38.07
C SER A 1052 27.68 58.59 -37.29
N GLN A 1053 28.18 58.89 -36.08
CA GLN A 1053 27.77 60.11 -35.34
C GLN A 1053 28.07 61.38 -36.14
N SER A 1054 29.22 61.37 -36.82
CA SER A 1054 29.68 62.41 -37.74
C SER A 1054 28.75 62.65 -38.94
N ILE A 1055 27.88 61.70 -39.28
CA ILE A 1055 26.89 61.83 -40.35
C ILE A 1055 25.56 62.37 -39.80
N ALA A 1056 25.04 61.76 -38.73
CA ALA A 1056 23.69 62.06 -38.23
C ALA A 1056 23.56 63.48 -37.63
N GLY A 1057 24.53 63.90 -36.81
CA GLY A 1057 24.48 65.20 -36.12
C GLY A 1057 24.49 66.42 -37.05
N ASN A 1058 24.99 66.25 -38.28
CA ASN A 1058 25.05 67.29 -39.29
C ASN A 1058 23.73 67.50 -40.03
N SER A 1059 22.88 66.48 -40.17
CA SER A 1059 21.68 66.54 -41.02
C SER A 1059 20.45 67.09 -40.28
N ALA A 1060 20.07 66.46 -39.16
CA ALA A 1060 18.79 66.74 -38.49
C ALA A 1060 18.68 68.17 -37.93
N ARG A 1061 19.81 68.81 -37.59
CA ARG A 1061 19.85 70.18 -37.04
C ARG A 1061 19.43 71.26 -38.05
N ILE A 1062 19.50 70.99 -39.35
CA ILE A 1062 19.40 72.00 -40.40
C ILE A 1062 17.94 72.25 -40.82
N THR A 1063 17.17 71.18 -41.04
CA THR A 1063 15.90 71.29 -41.78
C THR A 1063 14.71 71.72 -40.92
N THR A 1064 14.50 71.10 -39.76
CA THR A 1064 13.26 71.27 -38.97
C THR A 1064 13.07 72.70 -38.45
N ASN A 1065 14.11 73.32 -37.90
CA ASN A 1065 13.97 74.60 -37.18
C ASN A 1065 13.68 75.81 -38.08
N ALA A 1066 13.87 75.69 -39.40
CA ALA A 1066 13.85 76.83 -40.32
C ALA A 1066 12.46 77.19 -40.87
N ALA A 1067 11.59 76.20 -41.10
CA ALA A 1067 10.36 76.39 -41.85
C ALA A 1067 9.16 76.78 -40.96
N ASP A 1068 8.84 75.94 -39.98
CA ASP A 1068 7.54 75.94 -39.30
C ASP A 1068 7.25 77.21 -38.49
N ILE A 1069 8.31 77.88 -38.02
CA ILE A 1069 8.22 79.08 -37.18
C ILE A 1069 7.71 80.30 -37.97
N MET A 1070 8.07 80.43 -39.25
CA MET A 1070 7.94 81.70 -39.96
C MET A 1070 6.49 82.03 -40.36
N ALA A 1071 5.81 81.09 -41.03
CA ALA A 1071 4.55 81.36 -41.72
C ALA A 1071 3.37 81.65 -40.78
N ASN A 1072 3.24 80.90 -39.68
CA ASN A 1072 2.09 81.00 -38.77
C ASN A 1072 1.95 82.37 -38.09
N SER A 1073 3.05 83.14 -37.98
CA SER A 1073 3.03 84.48 -37.37
C SER A 1073 2.19 85.49 -38.16
N GLY A 1074 2.16 85.40 -39.49
CA GLY A 1074 1.54 86.41 -40.35
C GLY A 1074 0.01 86.35 -40.41
N LEU A 1075 -0.59 85.18 -40.18
CA LEU A 1075 -2.04 84.96 -40.35
C LEU A 1075 -2.89 85.59 -39.24
N ILE A 1076 -2.35 85.69 -38.02
CA ILE A 1076 -3.14 86.06 -36.83
C ILE A 1076 -3.34 87.58 -36.72
N ALA A 1077 -2.31 88.37 -37.04
CA ALA A 1077 -2.33 89.82 -36.80
C ALA A 1077 -3.40 90.57 -37.61
N SER A 1078 -3.55 90.23 -38.89
CA SER A 1078 -4.39 90.99 -39.84
C SER A 1078 -5.89 90.93 -39.52
N ASN A 1079 -6.40 89.78 -39.09
CA ASN A 1079 -7.84 89.61 -38.81
C ASN A 1079 -8.32 90.41 -37.60
N SER A 1080 -7.45 90.67 -36.61
CA SER A 1080 -7.84 91.34 -35.36
C SER A 1080 -8.22 92.81 -35.53
N LEU A 1081 -7.77 93.47 -36.61
CA LEU A 1081 -7.92 94.92 -36.76
C LEU A 1081 -9.20 95.35 -37.49
N GLY A 1082 -9.65 94.56 -38.48
CA GLY A 1082 -10.77 94.97 -39.35
C GLY A 1082 -12.14 94.93 -38.66
N ILE A 1083 -12.37 93.97 -37.77
CA ILE A 1083 -13.69 93.72 -37.16
C ILE A 1083 -14.12 94.87 -36.24
N SER A 1084 -13.19 95.41 -35.44
CA SER A 1084 -13.47 96.48 -34.47
C SER A 1084 -13.87 97.81 -35.12
N ALA A 1085 -13.42 98.09 -36.34
CA ALA A 1085 -13.70 99.36 -37.02
C ALA A 1085 -15.15 99.45 -37.53
N ASN A 1086 -15.68 98.38 -38.11
CA ASN A 1086 -16.97 98.41 -38.80
C ASN A 1086 -18.17 98.57 -37.85
N LYS A 1087 -18.10 98.01 -36.63
CA LYS A 1087 -19.22 98.06 -35.67
C LYS A 1087 -19.61 99.50 -35.32
N SER A 1088 -18.62 100.35 -35.00
CA SER A 1088 -18.81 101.73 -34.55
C SER A 1088 -19.48 102.64 -35.59
N ALA A 1089 -19.38 102.31 -36.89
CA ALA A 1089 -19.94 103.13 -37.96
C ALA A 1089 -21.46 102.91 -38.14
N ILE A 1090 -21.96 101.71 -37.86
CA ILE A 1090 -23.38 101.37 -38.01
C ILE A 1090 -24.22 102.05 -36.94
N ASP A 1091 -23.71 102.12 -35.71
CA ASP A 1091 -24.40 102.74 -34.57
C ASP A 1091 -24.56 104.26 -34.76
N LEU A 1092 -23.59 104.91 -35.43
CA LEU A 1092 -23.68 106.33 -35.84
C LEU A 1092 -24.60 106.53 -37.06
N ASN A 1093 -24.59 105.58 -37.99
CA ASN A 1093 -25.66 105.43 -38.99
C ASN A 1093 -26.96 104.86 -38.39
N THR A 1094 -27.20 105.04 -37.07
CA THR A 1094 -28.47 104.76 -36.38
C THR A 1094 -29.15 105.98 -35.65
N ALA A 1095 -28.96 107.28 -36.00
CA ALA A 1095 -29.64 108.45 -35.36
C ALA A 1095 -30.42 109.62 -36.13
N ALA A 1096 -30.59 109.71 -37.47
CA ALA A 1096 -31.11 110.97 -38.12
C ALA A 1096 -32.14 110.92 -39.32
N ILE A 1097 -32.34 109.84 -40.07
CA ILE A 1097 -33.35 109.65 -41.15
C ILE A 1097 -34.77 109.86 -40.62
N SER A 1098 -35.07 109.33 -39.42
CA SER A 1098 -36.45 109.28 -38.91
C SER A 1098 -37.08 110.67 -38.77
N ASN A 1099 -36.29 111.72 -38.53
CA ASN A 1099 -36.76 113.08 -38.34
C ASN A 1099 -37.16 113.82 -39.63
N ASN A 1100 -36.85 113.30 -40.83
CA ASN A 1100 -36.93 114.07 -42.07
C ASN A 1100 -38.09 113.72 -43.02
N ALA A 1101 -38.80 112.61 -42.80
CA ALA A 1101 -39.73 112.06 -43.80
C ALA A 1101 -41.12 112.75 -43.86
N GLU A 1102 -41.61 113.31 -42.76
CA GLU A 1102 -43.00 113.82 -42.65
C GLU A 1102 -43.25 115.12 -43.44
N GLY A 1103 -42.18 115.84 -43.83
CA GLY A 1103 -42.29 117.19 -44.38
C GLY A 1103 -42.68 117.33 -45.86
N LEU A 1104 -42.39 116.35 -46.73
CA LEU A 1104 -42.26 116.64 -48.18
C LEU A 1104 -43.27 115.98 -49.15
N SER A 1105 -44.43 115.54 -48.67
CA SER A 1105 -45.52 114.96 -49.49
C SER A 1105 -46.20 115.93 -50.50
N LYS A 1106 -45.66 117.14 -50.72
CA LYS A 1106 -46.30 118.20 -51.56
C LYS A 1106 -45.41 118.91 -52.59
N VAL A 1107 -44.08 118.79 -52.50
CA VAL A 1107 -43.12 119.50 -53.36
C VAL A 1107 -42.02 118.49 -53.73
N ARG A 1108 -41.98 117.92 -54.93
CA ARG A 1108 -41.86 118.52 -56.29
C ARG A 1108 -40.53 119.27 -56.43
N HIS A 1109 -39.54 118.60 -57.03
CA HIS A 1109 -38.11 118.96 -57.04
C HIS A 1109 -37.49 118.87 -55.64
N GLY A 1110 -36.28 118.31 -55.51
CA GLY A 1110 -35.62 118.18 -54.21
C GLY A 1110 -34.75 116.93 -54.09
N SER A 1111 -33.48 117.11 -54.42
CA SER A 1111 -32.36 116.20 -54.18
C SER A 1111 -32.18 115.69 -52.73
N ALA A 1112 -31.74 114.43 -52.63
CA ALA A 1112 -30.65 113.93 -51.78
C ALA A 1112 -30.84 113.54 -50.29
N ALA A 1113 -30.20 112.40 -49.96
CA ALA A 1113 -29.27 112.16 -48.83
C ALA A 1113 -29.75 111.76 -47.40
N LEU A 1114 -29.44 110.49 -47.08
CA LEU A 1114 -28.62 110.01 -45.94
C LEU A 1114 -29.22 109.77 -44.52
N ALA A 1115 -28.83 108.61 -43.97
CA ALA A 1115 -28.59 108.23 -42.56
C ALA A 1115 -29.64 108.44 -41.45
N SER A 1116 -30.19 107.31 -40.95
CA SER A 1116 -30.16 106.86 -39.53
C SER A 1116 -31.41 106.90 -38.55
N ILE A 1117 -31.49 106.15 -37.42
CA ILE A 1117 -32.71 105.91 -36.57
C ILE A 1117 -32.92 106.95 -35.40
N PRO A 1118 -33.05 106.76 -34.04
CA PRO A 1118 -33.11 105.60 -33.09
C PRO A 1118 -34.33 105.52 -32.09
N ASP A 1119 -34.31 104.50 -31.21
CA ASP A 1119 -34.67 104.41 -29.76
C ASP A 1119 -36.04 104.74 -29.06
N LEU A 1120 -36.33 103.84 -28.10
CA LEU A 1120 -36.96 103.98 -26.75
C LEU A 1120 -38.50 103.98 -26.47
N TYR A 1121 -38.98 102.78 -26.02
CA TYR A 1121 -39.77 102.48 -24.80
C TYR A 1121 -41.29 102.80 -24.63
N LEU A 1122 -42.09 101.70 -24.62
CA LEU A 1122 -43.20 101.30 -23.71
C LEU A 1122 -44.43 102.22 -23.44
N GLY A 1123 -45.64 101.66 -23.65
CA GLY A 1123 -46.95 102.20 -23.18
C GLY A 1123 -48.15 101.40 -23.72
N SER A 1124 -49.37 101.61 -23.21
CA SER A 1124 -50.59 100.85 -23.58
C SER A 1124 -51.87 101.70 -23.64
N ASP A 1125 -52.60 101.73 -24.77
CA ASP A 1125 -54.06 101.96 -24.95
C ASP A 1125 -54.49 102.00 -26.47
N GLU A 1126 -55.80 101.98 -26.78
CA GLU A 1126 -56.54 102.18 -28.10
C GLU A 1126 -56.85 100.98 -29.08
N THR A 1127 -57.87 101.10 -29.99
CA THR A 1127 -58.67 99.95 -30.57
C THR A 1127 -59.45 100.10 -31.94
N TRP A 1128 -59.98 98.97 -32.51
CA TRP A 1128 -60.72 98.67 -33.82
C TRP A 1128 -59.83 98.49 -35.09
N SER A 1129 -60.04 97.95 -36.31
CA SER A 1129 -61.03 97.19 -37.13
C SER A 1129 -60.27 96.04 -37.90
N ILE A 1130 -60.90 94.95 -38.41
CA ILE A 1130 -60.24 93.83 -39.19
C ILE A 1130 -61.19 93.22 -40.26
N ALA A 1131 -60.64 92.82 -41.42
CA ALA A 1131 -61.00 91.64 -42.23
C ALA A 1131 -59.82 91.32 -43.21
N GLY A 1132 -59.59 90.10 -43.72
CA GLY A 1132 -60.20 88.81 -43.40
C GLY A 1132 -60.15 87.80 -44.58
N GLY A 1133 -59.21 86.84 -44.56
CA GLY A 1133 -59.00 85.78 -45.58
C GLY A 1133 -57.68 85.87 -46.36
N LEU A 1134 -57.11 84.84 -47.01
CA LEU A 1134 -57.30 83.37 -47.20
C LEU A 1134 -56.20 83.02 -48.34
N ALA A 1135 -55.37 81.97 -48.72
CA ALA A 1135 -54.76 80.57 -48.49
C ALA A 1135 -55.23 79.18 -49.15
N LEU A 1136 -54.49 78.49 -50.08
CA LEU A 1136 -54.83 77.13 -50.66
C LEU A 1136 -53.63 76.19 -51.07
N TYR A 1137 -53.94 74.90 -51.35
CA TYR A 1137 -53.17 73.85 -52.08
C TYR A 1137 -53.65 73.72 -53.56
N ASP A 1138 -53.11 72.83 -54.39
CA ASP A 1138 -53.67 72.48 -55.73
C ASP A 1138 -53.49 70.99 -56.09
N ASP A 1139 -54.59 70.34 -56.46
CA ASP A 1139 -54.63 69.12 -57.29
C ASP A 1139 -55.77 69.23 -58.33
N GLY A 1140 -55.39 69.29 -59.62
CA GLY A 1140 -56.33 69.64 -60.70
C GLY A 1140 -57.41 68.57 -60.93
N PHE A 1141 -58.68 68.92 -61.19
CA PHE A 1141 -59.24 70.23 -61.54
C PHE A 1141 -60.56 70.50 -60.78
N GLY A 1142 -60.60 71.49 -59.89
CA GLY A 1142 -61.88 71.93 -59.31
C GLY A 1142 -61.90 72.62 -57.95
N GLY A 1143 -60.80 73.21 -57.47
CA GLY A 1143 -60.77 73.96 -56.21
C GLY A 1143 -59.93 75.22 -56.36
N SER A 1144 -60.52 76.39 -56.10
CA SER A 1144 -59.81 77.67 -56.15
C SER A 1144 -59.43 78.12 -54.75
N GLU A 1145 -58.37 78.94 -54.68
CA GLU A 1145 -58.20 80.01 -53.69
C GLU A 1145 -58.84 79.81 -52.29
N THR A 1146 -57.97 79.77 -51.25
CA THR A 1146 -58.15 80.62 -50.05
C THR A 1146 -59.14 80.05 -48.96
N GLY A 1147 -58.88 79.84 -47.63
CA GLY A 1147 -57.73 80.08 -46.68
C GLY A 1147 -58.05 80.59 -45.22
N PHE A 1148 -57.05 81.22 -44.52
CA PHE A 1148 -57.05 82.08 -43.28
C PHE A 1148 -58.22 82.05 -42.26
N GLY A 1149 -57.87 82.17 -40.97
CA GLY A 1149 -58.72 82.81 -39.95
C GLY A 1149 -57.90 83.67 -38.97
N GLY A 1150 -58.41 84.75 -38.39
CA GLY A 1150 -59.73 85.36 -38.63
C GLY A 1150 -60.29 86.15 -37.44
N GLY A 1151 -59.75 87.33 -37.14
CA GLY A 1151 -60.47 88.36 -36.38
C GLY A 1151 -61.31 89.25 -37.31
N ILE A 1152 -62.40 89.87 -36.83
CA ILE A 1152 -63.30 90.71 -37.65
C ILE A 1152 -63.77 91.95 -36.88
N GLN A 1153 -64.01 93.05 -37.61
CA GLN A 1153 -65.06 94.08 -37.44
C GLN A 1153 -64.61 95.23 -38.35
N MET A 1154 -65.13 95.43 -39.57
CA MET A 1154 -66.49 95.88 -39.91
C MET A 1154 -66.79 97.36 -39.60
N ARG A 1155 -66.57 98.18 -40.62
CA ARG A 1155 -67.62 98.96 -41.33
C ARG A 1155 -68.72 99.63 -40.49
N SER A 1156 -68.79 100.96 -40.61
CA SER A 1156 -69.95 101.60 -41.25
C SER A 1156 -69.40 102.52 -42.35
N ARG A 1157 -69.84 102.53 -43.63
CA ARG A 1157 -71.20 102.63 -44.20
C ARG A 1157 -71.92 103.98 -44.00
N THR A 1158 -71.16 105.07 -43.81
CA THR A 1158 -71.72 106.44 -43.90
C THR A 1158 -71.15 107.40 -44.96
N SER A 1159 -69.98 107.25 -45.60
CA SER A 1159 -68.98 106.15 -45.69
C SER A 1159 -67.83 106.24 -44.68
N ASP A 1160 -67.83 107.22 -43.79
CA ASP A 1160 -66.72 107.64 -42.92
C ASP A 1160 -65.89 106.52 -42.22
N LYS A 1161 -64.60 106.48 -42.60
CA LYS A 1161 -63.40 106.55 -41.73
C LYS A 1161 -62.85 105.30 -40.95
N TRP A 1162 -61.53 105.07 -41.12
CA TRP A 1162 -60.54 104.37 -40.25
C TRP A 1162 -60.54 102.80 -40.11
N SER A 1163 -59.47 102.04 -39.76
CA SER A 1163 -58.05 101.91 -40.23
C SER A 1163 -57.11 100.88 -39.48
N VAL A 1164 -57.33 99.54 -39.56
CA VAL A 1164 -56.26 98.47 -39.52
C VAL A 1164 -55.42 98.19 -38.22
N GLY A 1165 -54.82 96.99 -38.08
CA GLY A 1165 -53.63 96.73 -37.21
C GLY A 1165 -53.37 95.27 -36.72
N ILE A 1166 -52.19 94.68 -37.02
CA ILE A 1166 -51.70 93.33 -36.57
C ILE A 1166 -50.15 93.26 -36.57
N SER A 1167 -49.47 92.59 -35.61
CA SER A 1167 -48.10 92.06 -35.82
C SER A 1167 -47.66 90.87 -34.91
N SER A 1168 -46.87 89.94 -35.46
CA SER A 1168 -45.88 89.00 -34.87
C SER A 1168 -46.31 88.10 -33.66
N ALA A 1169 -45.52 87.23 -33.01
CA ALA A 1169 -44.05 87.14 -32.79
C ALA A 1169 -43.28 86.12 -33.67
N ILE A 1170 -41.95 86.05 -33.49
CA ILE A 1170 -40.95 85.40 -34.38
C ILE A 1170 -39.88 84.63 -33.58
N SER A 1171 -39.22 83.67 -34.26
CA SER A 1171 -37.92 83.02 -33.97
C SER A 1171 -37.12 83.48 -32.73
N GLY A 1172 -36.73 82.52 -31.89
CA GLY A 1172 -35.74 82.70 -30.82
C GLY A 1172 -36.28 82.34 -29.44
N ASP A 1173 -36.19 81.06 -29.09
CA ASP A 1173 -36.15 80.46 -27.75
C ASP A 1173 -36.75 81.24 -26.56
N ALA A 1174 -37.92 80.77 -26.09
CA ALA A 1174 -38.51 81.07 -24.79
C ALA A 1174 -38.87 82.53 -24.47
N ALA A 1175 -39.75 83.14 -25.28
CA ALA A 1175 -40.65 84.22 -24.86
C ALA A 1175 -42.13 83.82 -25.07
N ILE A 1176 -43.06 84.29 -24.21
CA ILE A 1176 -44.45 83.80 -24.13
C ILE A 1176 -45.47 84.82 -24.69
N VAL A 1177 -46.03 84.47 -25.86
CA VAL A 1177 -47.44 84.59 -26.34
C VAL A 1177 -48.30 85.84 -26.02
N ARG A 1178 -49.08 86.27 -27.04
CA ARG A 1178 -50.29 87.16 -27.08
C ARG A 1178 -50.03 88.65 -27.46
N VAL A 1179 -51.00 89.43 -27.98
CA VAL A 1179 -52.01 89.33 -29.09
C VAL A 1179 -52.89 90.62 -29.06
N GLN A 1180 -53.43 91.08 -30.22
CA GLN A 1180 -54.42 92.20 -30.38
C GLN A 1180 -53.76 93.61 -30.22
N GLY A 1181 -53.63 94.50 -31.23
CA GLY A 1181 -54.65 95.26 -32.01
C GLY A 1181 -54.66 96.74 -31.53
N ARG A 1182 -55.05 97.83 -32.24
CA ARG A 1182 -55.84 97.99 -33.51
C ARG A 1182 -56.22 99.52 -33.71
N ILE A 1183 -56.25 100.13 -34.93
CA ILE A 1183 -56.78 101.48 -35.39
C ILE A 1183 -56.12 102.79 -34.96
N GLY A 1184 -56.10 103.75 -35.92
CA GLY A 1184 -56.11 105.20 -35.63
C GLY A 1184 -55.80 106.09 -36.85
N GLY A 1185 -56.82 106.65 -37.53
CA GLY A 1185 -56.65 107.62 -38.64
C GLY A 1185 -56.63 107.05 -40.05
#